data_AF-A0A420XMB9-F1
#
_entry.id   AF-A0A420XMB9-F1
#
_cell.length_a   1.000
_cell.length_b   1.000
_cell.length_c   1.000
_cell.angle_alpha   90.00
_cell.angle_beta   90.00
_cell.angle_gamma   90.00
#
_symmetry.space_group_name_H-M   'P 1'
#
loop_
_entity.id
_entity.type
_entity.pdbx_description
1 polymer ?
#
loop_
_entity_poly.entity_id
_entity_poly.type
_entity_poly.pdbx_seq_one_letter_code
_entity_poly.pdbx_strand_id
1 'polypeptide(L)'
;MDLRLALGATVGTLTLLTAAPAYAATPSAPTPSSTTPATCQGKTVTILGTAAGETITGTAGNDVIDAGAGDDVIDALGGNDTICGGDGKDTVSYSGAPGAVTANLATGTATGYGTDTLSTVENLTGSTYADTLTGDGYSNVLKGGSGNDRIDGAGGYDTCDAYTGTDSMNACEDVKAGTEASGALDTATFSMGSGTAFFMDNLNTSTTTTQKLTWTMKNGTAVQIPAGTPVGANNAGPFTGIGGTYTVTMSGSVAGTHHFRVVQPKTQTFTYAVGTTVSADKPTTGQGRIEGPQDTDVYTFTGKAGEKTFFDVVSDTTGGWAQATLTSPTGTQLFSRYLSDYGAVVLPTAGTYTLKVHSPAGDDHTGTYGFRIVDVPAAQKFAYSLGSTISNGVPGAGAGNLEAIGSEDDYTFTGTAGQQVYLDALTDGTAGYARAVLAAPSGATVFDRYIGSDSPVVTLPAAGTYTLKVLTSASDSHTGTYSLALRPAVSAPQVFAYTLGRTVSKDEPATGAGNLEGVGSEDDYTFSGTAGDVLFYDVLADATQGYATVTLVDPKGTTVYTGWSYTDRGGITLPTTGGYTLKVKTSDTVHLGTYSFRLLKVAAPQKFSISVGQSVSNGVPAAGAGNLEGVGSADVYTFTGTAGTALKYHMTSDATSDYGYATLRAPDGSTVLGTYIGTDSSVKPLPVTGTYTLTVAAGTNDTHTGTYGFVLQKS
;
A
#
# COMPACT_ATOMS: atom_id res chain seq x y z
N MET A 1 34.29 -0.58 -15.31
CA MET A 1 34.59 -2.02 -15.43
C MET A 1 34.49 -2.34 -16.91
N ASP A 2 35.64 -2.54 -17.54
CA ASP A 2 35.80 -2.86 -18.96
C ASP A 2 35.21 -4.23 -19.29
N LEU A 3 34.52 -4.36 -20.42
CA LEU A 3 34.53 -5.59 -21.20
C LEU A 3 34.40 -5.29 -22.70
N ARG A 4 35.49 -5.52 -23.42
CA ARG A 4 35.56 -5.63 -24.87
C ARG A 4 35.17 -7.05 -25.27
N LEU A 5 34.33 -7.22 -26.29
CA LEU A 5 34.36 -8.44 -27.11
C LEU A 5 34.16 -8.12 -28.59
N ALA A 6 34.81 -8.96 -29.40
CA ALA A 6 35.27 -8.72 -30.75
C ALA A 6 34.25 -9.03 -31.86
N LEU A 7 34.52 -8.42 -33.02
CA LEU A 7 33.86 -8.59 -34.32
C LEU A 7 33.84 -10.04 -34.83
N GLY A 8 32.77 -10.38 -35.57
CA GLY A 8 32.92 -11.25 -36.73
C GLY A 8 31.68 -12.02 -37.20
N ALA A 9 30.66 -11.37 -37.76
CA ALA A 9 29.88 -11.90 -38.89
C ALA A 9 28.99 -10.82 -39.51
N THR A 10 29.01 -10.77 -40.84
CA THR A 10 28.52 -9.75 -41.75
C THR A 10 26.99 -9.67 -41.81
N VAL A 11 26.41 -8.48 -41.65
CA VAL A 11 25.06 -8.13 -42.14
C VAL A 11 25.11 -6.73 -42.75
N GLY A 12 24.39 -6.55 -43.86
CA GLY A 12 24.40 -5.38 -44.73
C GLY A 12 24.22 -4.04 -44.02
N THR A 13 24.79 -3.02 -44.65
CA THR A 13 24.77 -1.61 -44.29
C THR A 13 23.40 -1.13 -43.81
N LEU A 14 23.28 -0.88 -42.49
CA LEU A 14 22.25 -0.04 -41.89
C LEU A 14 22.87 1.34 -41.59
N THR A 15 22.49 2.33 -42.38
CA THR A 15 22.88 3.73 -42.17
C THR A 15 22.09 4.27 -40.97
N LEU A 16 22.78 4.63 -39.88
CA LEU A 16 22.21 5.43 -38.79
C LEU A 16 21.87 6.83 -39.34
N LEU A 17 20.57 7.13 -39.46
CA LEU A 17 20.09 8.51 -39.47
C LEU A 17 19.95 8.97 -38.02
N THR A 18 20.61 10.08 -37.72
CA THR A 18 20.50 10.87 -36.50
C THR A 18 19.04 11.11 -36.12
N ALA A 19 18.74 10.97 -34.82
CA ALA A 19 17.44 11.25 -34.21
C ALA A 19 16.90 12.63 -34.63
N ALA A 20 15.76 12.61 -35.32
CA ALA A 20 14.92 13.77 -35.55
C ALA A 20 14.16 14.12 -34.25
N PRO A 21 13.91 15.41 -33.97
CA PRO A 21 13.09 15.80 -32.83
C PRO A 21 11.65 15.32 -33.01
N ALA A 22 10.97 15.19 -31.88
CA ALA A 22 9.58 14.81 -31.73
C ALA A 22 8.67 15.30 -32.87
N TYR A 23 7.77 14.41 -33.29
CA TYR A 23 6.67 14.67 -34.21
C TYR A 23 5.82 15.82 -33.66
N ALA A 24 6.18 17.06 -34.00
CA ALA A 24 5.26 18.17 -33.96
C ALA A 24 4.25 17.89 -35.07
N ALA A 25 3.02 17.56 -34.67
CA ALA A 25 1.88 17.60 -35.57
C ALA A 25 1.87 19.01 -36.18
N THR A 26 2.24 19.11 -37.45
CA THR A 26 1.93 20.30 -38.23
C THR A 26 0.41 20.38 -38.27
N PRO A 27 -0.21 21.53 -37.97
CA PRO A 27 -1.62 21.68 -38.27
C PRO A 27 -1.73 21.58 -39.79
N SER A 28 -2.26 20.46 -40.28
CA SER A 28 -2.74 20.41 -41.66
C SER A 28 -3.71 21.58 -41.80
N ALA A 29 -3.36 22.54 -42.66
CA ALA A 29 -4.31 23.53 -43.12
C ALA A 29 -5.56 22.78 -43.59
N PRO A 30 -6.77 23.20 -43.17
CA PRO A 30 -7.98 22.55 -43.64
C PRO A 30 -8.03 22.73 -45.15
N THR A 31 -8.01 21.63 -45.89
CA THR A 31 -8.45 21.64 -47.28
C THR A 31 -9.91 22.08 -47.29
N PRO A 32 -10.30 23.18 -47.96
CA PRO A 32 -11.71 23.54 -48.09
C PRO A 32 -12.32 22.57 -49.10
N SER A 33 -12.90 21.48 -48.60
CA SER A 33 -13.73 20.59 -49.39
C SER A 33 -15.17 20.66 -48.91
N SER A 34 -15.74 21.85 -48.99
CA SER A 34 -17.17 22.05 -49.19
C SER A 34 -17.34 23.36 -49.97
N THR A 35 -17.64 23.26 -51.26
CA THR A 35 -18.14 24.41 -52.04
C THR A 35 -19.63 24.66 -51.79
N THR A 36 -20.23 23.92 -50.87
CA THR A 36 -21.55 24.20 -50.31
C THR A 36 -21.38 25.19 -49.16
N PRO A 37 -21.96 26.40 -49.27
CA PRO A 37 -21.99 27.34 -48.15
C PRO A 37 -22.55 26.65 -46.90
N ALA A 38 -21.95 26.90 -45.74
CA ALA A 38 -22.53 26.43 -44.47
C ALA A 38 -23.97 26.91 -44.37
N THR A 39 -24.86 26.05 -43.86
CA THR A 39 -26.28 26.36 -43.72
C THR A 39 -26.74 26.14 -42.29
N CYS A 40 -27.39 27.13 -41.70
CA CYS A 40 -28.10 27.02 -40.44
C CYS A 40 -29.60 27.07 -40.70
N GLN A 41 -30.35 26.06 -40.26
CA GLN A 41 -31.80 25.95 -40.47
C GLN A 41 -32.23 26.16 -41.95
N GLY A 42 -31.39 25.72 -42.90
CA GLY A 42 -31.61 25.86 -44.33
C GLY A 42 -31.31 27.24 -44.94
N LYS A 43 -30.78 28.20 -44.17
CA LYS A 43 -30.30 29.51 -44.65
C LYS A 43 -28.77 29.54 -44.76
N THR A 44 -28.23 30.29 -45.71
CA THR A 44 -26.77 30.48 -45.86
C THR A 44 -26.21 31.29 -44.70
N VAL A 45 -25.19 30.75 -44.04
CA VAL A 45 -24.51 31.36 -42.88
C VAL A 45 -23.78 32.65 -43.28
N THR A 46 -23.95 33.71 -42.50
CA THR A 46 -23.25 35.00 -42.62
C THR A 46 -22.14 35.16 -41.59
N ILE A 47 -22.23 34.48 -40.45
CA ILE A 47 -21.23 34.48 -39.37
C ILE A 47 -20.97 33.03 -38.95
N LEU A 48 -19.73 32.58 -39.09
CA LEU A 48 -19.31 31.21 -38.81
C LEU A 48 -18.26 31.21 -37.70
N GLY A 49 -18.52 30.47 -36.62
CA GLY A 49 -17.56 30.19 -35.53
C GLY A 49 -16.61 29.04 -35.87
N THR A 50 -15.88 28.56 -34.87
CA THR A 50 -14.85 27.52 -35.03
C THR A 50 -15.18 26.25 -34.25
N ALA A 51 -14.15 25.48 -33.85
CA ALA A 51 -14.29 24.27 -33.05
C ALA A 51 -13.86 24.48 -31.59
N ALA A 52 -13.60 25.74 -31.22
CA ALA A 52 -13.24 26.16 -29.87
C ALA A 52 -14.38 27.00 -29.30
N GLY A 53 -14.58 26.97 -27.99
CA GLY A 53 -15.57 27.84 -27.34
C GLY A 53 -15.23 29.33 -27.52
N GLU A 54 -16.17 30.07 -28.08
CA GLU A 54 -16.03 31.46 -28.54
C GLU A 54 -17.09 32.40 -27.93
N THR A 55 -16.84 33.70 -28.07
CA THR A 55 -17.88 34.72 -27.90
C THR A 55 -18.14 35.35 -29.26
N ILE A 56 -19.33 35.13 -29.80
CA ILE A 56 -19.74 35.56 -31.13
C ILE A 56 -20.71 36.72 -30.99
N THR A 57 -20.41 37.84 -31.66
CA THR A 57 -21.30 39.00 -31.72
C THR A 57 -21.78 39.22 -33.14
N GLY A 58 -23.10 39.29 -33.31
CA GLY A 58 -23.77 39.61 -34.57
C GLY A 58 -23.74 41.10 -34.91
N THR A 59 -24.66 41.49 -35.79
CA THR A 59 -24.89 42.88 -36.20
C THR A 59 -26.29 43.33 -35.81
N ALA A 60 -26.60 44.62 -35.93
CA ALA A 60 -27.96 45.12 -35.65
C ALA A 60 -29.00 44.81 -36.76
N GLY A 61 -28.69 43.89 -37.68
CA GLY A 61 -29.58 43.45 -38.74
C GLY A 61 -29.65 41.93 -38.80
N ASN A 62 -30.48 41.38 -39.69
CA ASN A 62 -30.73 39.93 -39.73
C ASN A 62 -29.47 39.14 -40.10
N ASP A 63 -29.00 38.33 -39.17
CA ASP A 63 -27.85 37.44 -39.28
C ASP A 63 -28.24 35.96 -39.37
N VAL A 64 -27.37 35.17 -39.98
CA VAL A 64 -27.42 33.70 -39.96
C VAL A 64 -26.11 33.22 -39.34
N ILE A 65 -26.18 32.75 -38.11
CA ILE A 65 -25.03 32.41 -37.27
C ILE A 65 -24.97 30.89 -37.11
N ASP A 66 -23.79 30.33 -37.31
CA ASP A 66 -23.43 28.94 -36.98
C ASP A 66 -22.18 28.98 -36.11
N ALA A 67 -22.31 28.67 -34.82
CA ALA A 67 -21.22 28.82 -33.86
C ALA A 67 -20.20 27.68 -33.95
N GLY A 68 -20.63 26.50 -34.39
CA GLY A 68 -19.74 25.41 -34.77
C GLY A 68 -19.63 24.37 -33.66
N ALA A 69 -18.43 24.09 -33.18
CA ALA A 69 -18.21 23.16 -32.07
C ALA A 69 -17.49 23.86 -30.92
N GLY A 70 -17.65 23.36 -29.69
CA GLY A 70 -17.19 24.03 -28.49
C GLY A 70 -18.35 24.62 -27.70
N ASP A 71 -18.06 25.21 -26.54
CA ASP A 71 -19.08 25.86 -25.71
C ASP A 71 -19.10 27.36 -26.03
N ASP A 72 -20.05 27.81 -26.86
CA ASP A 72 -20.09 29.17 -27.40
C ASP A 72 -21.06 30.11 -26.66
N VAL A 73 -20.78 31.41 -26.72
CA VAL A 73 -21.67 32.49 -26.25
C VAL A 73 -22.00 33.43 -27.39
N ILE A 74 -23.28 33.53 -27.76
CA ILE A 74 -23.75 34.23 -28.95
C ILE A 74 -24.63 35.41 -28.54
N ASP A 75 -24.22 36.63 -28.89
CA ASP A 75 -25.05 37.84 -28.84
C ASP A 75 -25.30 38.31 -30.27
N ALA A 76 -26.44 37.93 -30.84
CA ALA A 76 -26.79 38.30 -32.22
C ALA A 76 -27.14 39.78 -32.36
N LEU A 77 -27.24 40.53 -31.26
CA LEU A 77 -27.77 41.88 -31.18
C LEU A 77 -29.24 41.93 -31.64
N GLY A 78 -29.61 42.94 -32.43
CA GLY A 78 -30.98 43.10 -32.90
C GLY A 78 -31.14 42.71 -34.36
N GLY A 79 -32.32 42.28 -34.77
CA GLY A 79 -32.51 41.70 -36.10
C GLY A 79 -33.56 40.60 -36.05
N ASN A 80 -33.77 39.89 -37.15
CA ASN A 80 -34.47 38.61 -37.12
C ASN A 80 -33.48 37.53 -37.48
N ASP A 81 -32.87 36.93 -36.47
CA ASP A 81 -31.67 36.14 -36.63
C ASP A 81 -31.97 34.65 -36.74
N THR A 82 -31.03 33.90 -37.31
CA THR A 82 -31.10 32.44 -37.38
C THR A 82 -29.82 31.88 -36.79
N ILE A 83 -29.94 31.28 -35.62
CA ILE A 83 -28.80 30.93 -34.77
C ILE A 83 -28.77 29.42 -34.59
N CYS A 84 -27.64 28.82 -34.98
CA CYS A 84 -27.26 27.46 -34.67
C CYS A 84 -26.08 27.52 -33.70
N GLY A 85 -26.21 26.93 -32.51
CA GLY A 85 -25.07 26.77 -31.59
C GLY A 85 -24.12 25.72 -32.15
N GLY A 86 -24.53 24.46 -32.10
CA GLY A 86 -23.85 23.37 -32.79
C GLY A 86 -23.46 22.27 -31.82
N ASP A 87 -22.22 21.76 -31.90
CA ASP A 87 -21.73 20.70 -31.02
C ASP A 87 -21.09 21.30 -29.75
N GLY A 88 -21.77 21.21 -28.61
CA GLY A 88 -21.23 21.68 -27.34
C GLY A 88 -22.32 22.14 -26.39
N LYS A 89 -22.00 23.08 -25.50
CA LYS A 89 -22.99 23.77 -24.65
C LYS A 89 -23.03 25.25 -24.99
N ASP A 90 -23.93 25.61 -25.89
CA ASP A 90 -24.00 26.95 -26.44
C ASP A 90 -25.01 27.81 -25.70
N THR A 91 -24.73 29.12 -25.62
CA THR A 91 -25.56 30.11 -24.91
C THR A 91 -25.92 31.25 -25.83
N VAL A 92 -27.22 31.51 -26.00
CA VAL A 92 -27.67 32.75 -26.63
C VAL A 92 -27.94 33.80 -25.54
N SER A 93 -27.29 34.96 -25.68
CA SER A 93 -27.37 36.05 -24.73
C SER A 93 -28.16 37.22 -25.28
N TYR A 94 -29.19 37.62 -24.53
CA TYR A 94 -30.01 38.80 -24.78
C TYR A 94 -29.74 39.91 -23.76
N SER A 95 -28.60 39.86 -23.06
CA SER A 95 -28.23 40.85 -22.03
C SER A 95 -28.19 42.30 -22.56
N GLY A 96 -27.99 42.48 -23.86
CA GLY A 96 -27.99 43.79 -24.54
C GLY A 96 -29.36 44.27 -25.02
N ALA A 97 -30.43 43.47 -24.86
CA ALA A 97 -31.75 43.80 -25.39
C ALA A 97 -32.33 45.07 -24.73
N PRO A 98 -32.93 46.00 -25.50
CA PRO A 98 -33.47 47.25 -24.99
C PRO A 98 -34.84 47.10 -24.29
N GLY A 99 -35.33 45.87 -24.12
CA GLY A 99 -36.60 45.53 -23.51
C GLY A 99 -36.69 44.05 -23.15
N ALA A 100 -37.83 43.64 -22.59
CA ALA A 100 -38.09 42.27 -22.20
C ALA A 100 -38.06 41.30 -23.39
N VAL A 101 -37.53 40.11 -23.13
CA VAL A 101 -37.30 39.03 -24.07
C VAL A 101 -38.19 37.85 -23.72
N THR A 102 -38.79 37.25 -24.74
CA THR A 102 -39.45 35.95 -24.62
C THR A 102 -38.69 34.96 -25.49
N ALA A 103 -37.93 34.07 -24.86
CA ALA A 103 -37.07 33.08 -25.52
C ALA A 103 -37.43 31.66 -25.04
N ASN A 104 -37.51 30.73 -25.97
CA ASN A 104 -37.97 29.37 -25.72
C ASN A 104 -37.19 28.36 -26.57
N LEU A 105 -36.34 27.56 -25.94
CA LEU A 105 -35.51 26.54 -26.61
C LEU A 105 -36.35 25.38 -27.14
N ALA A 106 -37.38 24.94 -26.41
CA ALA A 106 -38.27 23.86 -26.86
C ALA A 106 -38.97 24.14 -28.21
N THR A 107 -39.29 25.40 -28.48
CA THR A 107 -39.88 25.86 -29.74
C THR A 107 -38.84 26.44 -30.72
N GLY A 108 -37.61 26.67 -30.26
CA GLY A 108 -36.53 27.26 -31.04
C GLY A 108 -36.82 28.70 -31.46
N THR A 109 -37.45 29.51 -30.61
CA THR A 109 -37.80 30.91 -30.95
C THR A 109 -37.49 31.90 -29.84
N ALA A 110 -37.11 33.12 -30.23
CA ALA A 110 -36.94 34.23 -29.30
C ALA A 110 -37.43 35.56 -29.89
N THR A 111 -37.94 36.43 -29.02
CA THR A 111 -38.43 37.78 -29.38
C THR A 111 -38.04 38.80 -28.33
N GLY A 112 -37.97 40.09 -28.68
CA GLY A 112 -37.70 41.18 -27.72
C GLY A 112 -36.42 41.96 -27.99
N TYR A 113 -35.42 41.29 -28.59
CA TYR A 113 -34.33 41.97 -29.32
C TYR A 113 -34.48 41.83 -30.86
N GLY A 114 -35.53 41.14 -31.29
CA GLY A 114 -35.65 40.64 -32.65
C GLY A 114 -36.80 39.67 -32.79
N THR A 115 -36.81 38.89 -33.86
CA THR A 115 -37.56 37.63 -33.96
C THR A 115 -36.63 36.56 -34.50
N ASP A 116 -36.04 35.81 -33.58
CA ASP A 116 -34.96 34.89 -33.85
C ASP A 116 -35.46 33.46 -33.88
N THR A 117 -34.79 32.64 -34.67
CA THR A 117 -34.95 31.18 -34.68
C THR A 117 -33.68 30.53 -34.14
N LEU A 118 -33.83 29.69 -33.13
CA LEU A 118 -32.76 29.03 -32.40
C LEU A 118 -32.79 27.53 -32.69
N SER A 119 -31.62 26.91 -32.86
CA SER A 119 -31.46 25.46 -32.93
C SER A 119 -30.12 25.07 -32.35
N THR A 120 -30.03 23.87 -31.76
CA THR A 120 -28.79 23.35 -31.16
C THR A 120 -28.16 24.36 -30.19
N VAL A 121 -29.01 24.97 -29.35
CA VAL A 121 -28.63 25.92 -28.30
C VAL A 121 -29.18 25.37 -27.00
N GLU A 122 -28.32 25.24 -26.00
CA GLU A 122 -28.66 24.58 -24.73
C GLU A 122 -28.97 25.59 -23.63
N ASN A 123 -28.60 26.87 -23.78
CA ASN A 123 -28.64 27.86 -22.70
C ASN A 123 -29.14 29.24 -23.15
N LEU A 124 -29.76 29.97 -22.23
CA LEU A 124 -30.27 31.33 -22.46
C LEU A 124 -29.80 32.29 -21.38
N THR A 125 -29.45 33.52 -21.78
CA THR A 125 -29.31 34.66 -20.87
C THR A 125 -30.29 35.75 -21.28
N GLY A 126 -31.12 36.20 -20.34
CA GLY A 126 -32.08 37.29 -20.51
C GLY A 126 -31.44 38.66 -20.45
N SER A 127 -32.30 39.66 -20.48
CA SER A 127 -32.02 41.09 -20.49
C SER A 127 -31.94 41.66 -19.05
N THR A 128 -32.18 42.97 -18.92
CA THR A 128 -32.33 43.65 -17.62
C THR A 128 -33.77 44.03 -17.32
N TYR A 129 -34.71 43.44 -18.07
CA TYR A 129 -36.15 43.66 -17.99
C TYR A 129 -36.86 42.35 -17.63
N ALA A 130 -38.18 42.40 -17.42
CA ALA A 130 -38.97 41.23 -17.06
C ALA A 130 -39.07 40.20 -18.21
N ASP A 131 -38.19 39.22 -18.22
CA ASP A 131 -38.04 38.24 -19.29
C ASP A 131 -38.91 36.99 -19.07
N THR A 132 -39.15 36.26 -20.15
CA THR A 132 -39.74 34.92 -20.13
C THR A 132 -38.81 33.96 -20.85
N LEU A 133 -38.11 33.13 -20.08
CA LEU A 133 -37.14 32.17 -20.57
C LEU A 133 -37.69 30.75 -20.39
N THR A 134 -37.64 29.94 -21.44
CA THR A 134 -38.06 28.54 -21.38
C THR A 134 -36.96 27.65 -21.96
N GLY A 135 -36.55 26.65 -21.20
CA GLY A 135 -35.64 25.60 -21.62
C GLY A 135 -36.28 24.61 -22.60
N ASP A 136 -35.74 23.40 -22.64
CA ASP A 136 -36.25 22.28 -23.42
C ASP A 136 -36.32 20.99 -22.57
N GLY A 137 -36.09 19.82 -23.17
CA GLY A 137 -36.14 18.54 -22.45
C GLY A 137 -34.78 18.06 -21.95
N TYR A 138 -33.72 18.84 -22.19
CA TYR A 138 -32.34 18.54 -21.83
C TYR A 138 -31.90 19.37 -20.62
N SER A 139 -30.63 19.29 -20.23
CA SER A 139 -30.10 20.14 -19.17
C SER A 139 -29.76 21.53 -19.69
N ASN A 140 -30.48 22.56 -19.26
CA ASN A 140 -30.25 23.94 -19.65
C ASN A 140 -29.67 24.78 -18.50
N VAL A 141 -28.97 25.86 -18.86
CA VAL A 141 -28.64 26.98 -17.97
C VAL A 141 -29.44 28.20 -18.43
N LEU A 142 -30.37 28.65 -17.58
CA LEU A 142 -31.27 29.77 -17.86
C LEU A 142 -30.96 30.91 -16.88
N LYS A 143 -30.45 32.04 -17.39
CA LYS A 143 -30.12 33.22 -16.58
C LYS A 143 -31.14 34.32 -16.86
N GLY A 144 -31.97 34.68 -15.89
CA GLY A 144 -33.00 35.74 -16.03
C GLY A 144 -32.38 37.10 -16.28
N GLY A 145 -31.46 37.51 -15.41
CA GLY A 145 -30.86 38.84 -15.44
C GLY A 145 -31.47 39.73 -14.36
N SER A 146 -31.46 41.04 -14.56
CA SER A 146 -32.26 41.90 -13.68
C SER A 146 -33.68 41.94 -14.20
N GLY A 147 -34.69 42.07 -13.34
CA GLY A 147 -36.06 42.15 -13.82
C GLY A 147 -37.03 41.45 -12.88
N ASN A 148 -38.22 41.12 -13.37
CA ASN A 148 -39.08 40.17 -12.69
C ASN A 148 -39.33 39.07 -13.70
N ASP A 149 -38.51 38.04 -13.63
CA ASP A 149 -38.37 37.06 -14.69
C ASP A 149 -39.25 35.85 -14.45
N ARG A 150 -39.69 35.25 -15.56
CA ARG A 150 -40.34 33.95 -15.57
C ARG A 150 -39.41 32.96 -16.26
N ILE A 151 -38.88 32.03 -15.49
CA ILE A 151 -37.98 30.99 -15.99
C ILE A 151 -38.68 29.65 -15.86
N ASP A 152 -38.74 28.88 -16.94
CA ASP A 152 -39.28 27.52 -16.95
C ASP A 152 -38.24 26.57 -17.55
N GLY A 153 -37.72 25.62 -16.78
CA GLY A 153 -36.75 24.63 -17.28
C GLY A 153 -37.35 23.73 -18.37
N ALA A 154 -38.67 23.57 -18.43
CA ALA A 154 -39.40 22.71 -19.38
C ALA A 154 -39.06 21.20 -19.32
N GLY A 155 -38.17 20.79 -18.41
CA GLY A 155 -37.90 19.42 -17.98
C GLY A 155 -36.46 19.01 -18.29
N GLY A 156 -35.80 18.28 -17.40
CA GLY A 156 -34.38 17.99 -17.57
C GLY A 156 -33.69 17.95 -16.23
N TYR A 157 -32.44 18.39 -16.19
CA TYR A 157 -31.83 18.85 -14.95
C TYR A 157 -31.32 20.25 -15.21
N ASP A 158 -32.09 21.24 -14.77
CA ASP A 158 -31.94 22.63 -15.20
C ASP A 158 -31.33 23.50 -14.10
N THR A 159 -30.40 24.37 -14.52
CA THR A 159 -29.86 25.42 -13.67
C THR A 159 -30.52 26.75 -14.00
N CYS A 160 -31.33 27.27 -13.08
CA CYS A 160 -32.01 28.54 -13.23
C CYS A 160 -31.36 29.58 -12.32
N ASP A 161 -30.84 30.64 -12.90
CA ASP A 161 -30.26 31.79 -12.19
C ASP A 161 -31.12 33.02 -12.45
N ALA A 162 -32.04 33.29 -11.53
CA ALA A 162 -32.93 34.43 -11.63
C ALA A 162 -32.24 35.77 -11.37
N TYR A 163 -31.03 35.74 -10.80
CA TYR A 163 -30.24 36.92 -10.47
C TYR A 163 -31.00 37.94 -9.59
N THR A 164 -31.58 39.02 -10.12
CA THR A 164 -32.04 40.18 -9.33
C THR A 164 -33.49 40.50 -9.69
N GLY A 165 -34.43 40.38 -8.74
CA GLY A 165 -35.83 40.51 -9.11
C GLY A 165 -36.87 40.02 -8.12
N THR A 166 -38.12 39.97 -8.56
CA THR A 166 -39.14 39.08 -7.98
C THR A 166 -39.49 38.05 -9.03
N ASP A 167 -38.86 36.89 -8.92
CA ASP A 167 -38.84 35.93 -10.01
C ASP A 167 -39.71 34.70 -9.74
N SER A 168 -40.17 34.10 -10.84
CA SER A 168 -40.92 32.85 -10.83
C SER A 168 -40.17 31.82 -11.64
N MET A 169 -39.65 30.81 -10.95
CA MET A 169 -39.03 29.65 -11.58
C MET A 169 -39.97 28.45 -11.56
N ASN A 170 -40.03 27.70 -12.65
CA ASN A 170 -40.74 26.44 -12.77
C ASN A 170 -39.83 25.37 -13.35
N ALA A 171 -39.96 24.12 -12.87
CA ALA A 171 -39.18 22.98 -13.36
C ALA A 171 -37.65 23.23 -13.36
N CYS A 172 -37.13 23.82 -12.29
CA CYS A 172 -35.70 24.06 -12.10
C CYS A 172 -35.18 23.23 -10.92
N GLU A 173 -34.25 22.30 -11.17
CA GLU A 173 -33.65 21.44 -10.14
C GLU A 173 -32.51 22.13 -9.39
N ASP A 174 -31.76 23.03 -10.03
CA ASP A 174 -30.67 23.81 -9.45
C ASP A 174 -30.99 25.31 -9.55
N VAL A 175 -31.26 25.96 -8.43
CA VAL A 175 -31.84 27.31 -8.41
C VAL A 175 -30.93 28.30 -7.69
N LYS A 176 -30.60 29.38 -8.41
CA LYS A 176 -29.93 30.56 -7.90
C LYS A 176 -30.87 31.77 -7.97
N ALA A 177 -30.98 32.50 -6.87
CA ALA A 177 -31.81 33.70 -6.78
C ALA A 177 -31.13 34.73 -5.87
N GLY A 178 -31.17 36.01 -6.24
CA GLY A 178 -30.69 37.12 -5.44
C GLY A 178 -31.85 37.87 -4.79
N THR A 179 -31.73 38.14 -3.49
CA THR A 179 -32.63 39.08 -2.81
C THR A 179 -32.09 40.50 -2.94
N GLU A 180 -32.93 41.40 -3.45
CA GLU A 180 -32.55 42.81 -3.70
C GLU A 180 -32.66 43.70 -2.46
N ALA A 181 -33.47 43.27 -1.48
CA ALA A 181 -33.71 44.00 -0.25
C ALA A 181 -34.06 43.05 0.91
N SER A 182 -33.91 43.53 2.14
CA SER A 182 -34.38 42.81 3.32
C SER A 182 -35.87 42.47 3.18
N GLY A 183 -36.20 41.18 3.19
CA GLY A 183 -37.56 40.66 3.06
C GLY A 183 -38.08 40.50 1.63
N ALA A 184 -37.26 40.70 0.60
CA ALA A 184 -37.61 40.32 -0.78
C ALA A 184 -37.92 38.81 -0.84
N LEU A 185 -38.87 38.44 -1.71
CA LEU A 185 -39.37 37.07 -1.85
C LEU A 185 -39.10 36.56 -3.25
N ASP A 186 -38.44 35.41 -3.32
CA ASP A 186 -38.25 34.67 -4.56
C ASP A 186 -38.92 33.32 -4.47
N THR A 187 -39.49 32.88 -5.59
CA THR A 187 -40.25 31.63 -5.64
C THR A 187 -39.76 30.70 -6.74
N ALA A 188 -39.52 29.46 -6.35
CA ALA A 188 -39.33 28.37 -7.29
C ALA A 188 -40.45 27.35 -7.10
N THR A 189 -40.94 26.84 -8.22
CA THR A 189 -41.95 25.80 -8.27
C THR A 189 -41.41 24.57 -8.97
N PHE A 190 -41.74 23.40 -8.43
CA PHE A 190 -41.38 22.12 -9.02
C PHE A 190 -42.51 21.14 -8.79
N SER A 191 -42.70 20.22 -9.73
CA SER A 191 -43.74 19.20 -9.63
C SER A 191 -43.10 17.85 -9.32
N MET A 192 -43.68 17.11 -8.40
CA MET A 192 -43.22 15.77 -8.04
C MET A 192 -44.37 14.77 -8.06
N GLY A 193 -44.01 13.52 -8.38
CA GLY A 193 -44.91 12.37 -8.22
C GLY A 193 -45.20 12.07 -6.75
N SER A 194 -46.29 11.33 -6.51
CA SER A 194 -46.55 10.77 -5.19
C SER A 194 -45.57 9.63 -4.91
N GLY A 195 -44.97 9.61 -3.73
CA GLY A 195 -43.96 8.63 -3.31
C GLY A 195 -42.53 8.93 -3.75
N THR A 196 -42.30 9.99 -4.54
CA THR A 196 -40.95 10.38 -4.98
C THR A 196 -40.10 10.83 -3.79
N ALA A 197 -38.94 10.20 -3.57
CA ALA A 197 -37.96 10.69 -2.62
C ALA A 197 -37.26 11.93 -3.19
N PHE A 198 -37.07 12.96 -2.38
CA PHE A 198 -36.29 14.12 -2.77
C PHE A 198 -35.52 14.69 -1.58
N PHE A 199 -34.43 15.40 -1.89
CA PHE A 199 -33.62 16.11 -0.92
C PHE A 199 -33.54 17.58 -1.31
N MET A 200 -33.27 18.40 -0.30
CA MET A 200 -33.02 19.81 -0.48
C MET A 200 -31.59 20.10 -0.07
N ASP A 201 -30.78 20.51 -1.03
CA ASP A 201 -29.42 20.95 -0.76
C ASP A 201 -29.35 22.47 -0.71
N ASN A 202 -28.58 22.96 0.24
CA ASN A 202 -28.32 24.38 0.43
C ASN A 202 -26.86 24.64 0.05
N LEU A 203 -26.66 25.18 -1.15
CA LEU A 203 -25.35 25.40 -1.75
C LEU A 203 -24.78 26.78 -1.43
N ASN A 204 -25.41 27.53 -0.52
CA ASN A 204 -24.97 28.87 -0.19
C ASN A 204 -23.65 28.84 0.60
N THR A 205 -22.60 29.47 0.06
CA THR A 205 -21.25 29.50 0.63
C THR A 205 -21.01 30.64 1.63
N SER A 206 -21.97 31.55 1.81
CA SER A 206 -21.80 32.76 2.65
C SER A 206 -22.71 32.74 3.87
N THR A 207 -22.28 32.09 4.96
CA THR A 207 -23.00 32.09 6.25
C THR A 207 -22.26 32.91 7.31
N THR A 208 -21.99 34.19 7.06
CA THR A 208 -21.66 35.08 8.19
C THR A 208 -22.88 35.18 9.11
N THR A 209 -22.67 35.04 10.42
CA THR A 209 -23.73 34.93 11.45
C THR A 209 -24.69 36.13 11.54
N THR A 210 -24.38 37.21 10.82
CA THR A 210 -25.18 38.44 10.69
C THR A 210 -26.25 38.39 9.60
N GLN A 211 -26.23 37.42 8.67
CA GLN A 211 -27.20 37.30 7.58
C GLN A 211 -28.09 36.07 7.81
N LYS A 212 -29.38 36.27 8.15
CA LYS A 212 -30.33 35.17 8.36
C LYS A 212 -31.21 35.00 7.13
N LEU A 213 -31.01 33.89 6.43
CA LEU A 213 -31.87 33.47 5.32
C LEU A 213 -32.87 32.44 5.83
N THR A 214 -34.09 32.55 5.34
CA THR A 214 -35.15 31.60 5.65
C THR A 214 -35.87 31.15 4.41
N TRP A 215 -36.41 29.94 4.49
CA TRP A 215 -37.19 29.32 3.43
C TRP A 215 -38.47 28.70 3.98
N THR A 216 -39.45 28.54 3.08
CA THR A 216 -40.69 27.81 3.30
C THR A 216 -40.91 26.90 2.11
N MET A 217 -41.39 25.68 2.34
CA MET A 217 -41.82 24.80 1.25
C MET A 217 -43.25 24.35 1.48
N LYS A 218 -44.10 24.54 0.46
CA LYS A 218 -45.50 24.15 0.48
C LYS A 218 -45.84 23.29 -0.73
N ASN A 219 -46.72 22.32 -0.58
CA ASN A 219 -47.45 21.70 -1.69
C ASN A 219 -48.92 22.09 -1.54
N GLY A 220 -49.41 22.99 -2.39
CA GLY A 220 -50.69 23.65 -2.18
C GLY A 220 -50.76 24.34 -0.82
N THR A 221 -51.67 23.91 0.05
CA THR A 221 -51.80 24.42 1.43
C THR A 221 -50.99 23.62 2.46
N ALA A 222 -50.45 22.46 2.10
CA ALA A 222 -49.68 21.61 3.01
C ALA A 222 -48.26 22.17 3.17
N VAL A 223 -47.88 22.52 4.40
CA VAL A 223 -46.53 23.01 4.72
C VAL A 223 -45.62 21.80 4.97
N GLN A 224 -44.58 21.67 4.15
CA GLN A 224 -43.57 20.60 4.26
C GLN A 224 -42.32 21.09 4.98
N ILE A 225 -41.91 22.34 4.72
CA ILE A 225 -40.90 23.05 5.50
C ILE A 225 -41.56 24.31 6.07
N PRO A 226 -41.63 24.48 7.41
CA PRO A 226 -42.25 25.64 8.04
C PRO A 226 -41.66 26.97 7.60
N ALA A 227 -42.48 28.03 7.66
CA ALA A 227 -42.01 29.37 7.35
C ALA A 227 -40.99 29.86 8.37
N GLY A 228 -39.95 30.55 7.90
CA GLY A 228 -38.89 31.06 8.77
C GLY A 228 -37.85 30.02 9.18
N THR A 229 -37.88 28.82 8.60
CA THR A 229 -36.83 27.80 8.81
C THR A 229 -35.49 28.40 8.39
N PRO A 230 -34.46 28.45 9.25
CA PRO A 230 -33.13 28.90 8.84
C PRO A 230 -32.56 27.97 7.77
N VAL A 231 -31.86 28.55 6.82
CA VAL A 231 -31.14 27.81 5.77
C VAL A 231 -29.89 27.19 6.42
N GLY A 232 -30.01 25.92 6.85
CA GLY A 232 -28.96 25.12 7.50
C GLY A 232 -28.19 24.20 6.53
N ALA A 233 -27.16 23.51 7.02
CA ALA A 233 -26.24 22.72 6.19
C ALA A 233 -26.92 21.60 5.38
N ASN A 234 -26.28 21.33 4.24
CA ASN A 234 -26.58 20.50 3.07
C ASN A 234 -27.41 19.22 3.27
N ASN A 235 -28.16 18.83 2.23
CA ASN A 235 -28.89 17.57 2.08
C ASN A 235 -29.99 17.26 3.12
N ALA A 236 -30.90 18.20 3.34
CA ALA A 236 -32.11 17.96 4.12
C ALA A 236 -33.06 16.97 3.40
N GLY A 237 -33.37 15.84 4.03
CA GLY A 237 -34.22 14.79 3.46
C GLY A 237 -33.82 13.38 3.95
N PRO A 238 -34.29 12.29 3.28
CA PRO A 238 -35.24 12.33 2.18
C PRO A 238 -36.63 12.76 2.67
N PHE A 239 -37.25 13.66 1.93
CA PHE A 239 -38.68 13.92 2.02
C PHE A 239 -39.41 13.00 1.05
N THR A 240 -40.67 12.67 1.35
CA THR A 240 -41.52 11.89 0.45
C THR A 240 -42.54 12.81 -0.21
N GLY A 241 -42.48 12.88 -1.54
CA GLY A 241 -43.42 13.61 -2.37
C GLY A 241 -44.85 13.10 -2.15
N ILE A 242 -45.82 14.00 -1.97
CA ILE A 242 -47.24 13.67 -1.84
C ILE A 242 -48.00 13.85 -3.16
N GLY A 243 -47.28 14.11 -4.26
CA GLY A 243 -47.86 14.41 -5.58
C GLY A 243 -48.31 15.87 -5.68
N GLY A 244 -47.97 16.53 -6.78
CA GLY A 244 -48.40 17.91 -7.08
C GLY A 244 -47.25 18.92 -7.11
N THR A 245 -47.60 20.20 -7.16
CA THR A 245 -46.65 21.31 -7.29
C THR A 245 -46.23 21.81 -5.92
N TYR A 246 -44.92 21.87 -5.73
CA TYR A 246 -44.26 22.43 -4.58
C TYR A 246 -43.83 23.85 -4.91
N THR A 247 -43.99 24.75 -3.94
CA THR A 247 -43.47 26.11 -3.99
C THR A 247 -42.48 26.27 -2.87
N VAL A 248 -41.23 26.56 -3.22
CA VAL A 248 -40.21 27.04 -2.30
C VAL A 248 -40.21 28.56 -2.36
N THR A 249 -40.39 29.18 -1.20
CA THR A 249 -40.31 30.63 -1.03
C THR A 249 -39.09 30.94 -0.18
N MET A 250 -38.21 31.79 -0.69
CA MET A 250 -36.99 32.24 0.00
C MET A 250 -37.14 33.69 0.43
N SER A 251 -36.53 34.04 1.57
CA SER A 251 -36.43 35.41 2.04
C SER A 251 -35.18 35.63 2.90
N GLY A 252 -34.60 36.82 2.83
CA GLY A 252 -33.40 37.19 3.58
C GLY A 252 -33.59 38.40 4.49
N SER A 253 -32.85 38.45 5.61
CA SER A 253 -32.80 39.64 6.48
C SER A 253 -31.96 40.79 5.89
N VAL A 254 -31.21 40.54 4.81
CA VAL A 254 -30.40 41.47 4.02
C VAL A 254 -30.35 40.98 2.57
N ALA A 255 -29.96 41.85 1.63
CA ALA A 255 -29.78 41.51 0.22
C ALA A 255 -28.61 40.53 0.01
N GLY A 256 -28.74 39.61 -0.95
CA GLY A 256 -27.68 38.68 -1.35
C GLY A 256 -28.16 37.48 -2.16
N THR A 257 -27.21 36.75 -2.76
CA THR A 257 -27.49 35.57 -3.60
C THR A 257 -27.67 34.31 -2.75
N HIS A 258 -28.61 33.48 -3.16
CA HIS A 258 -28.98 32.21 -2.57
C HIS A 258 -28.90 31.14 -3.63
N HIS A 259 -28.47 29.96 -3.22
CA HIS A 259 -28.29 28.83 -4.11
C HIS A 259 -28.78 27.59 -3.39
N PHE A 260 -29.79 26.95 -3.94
CA PHE A 260 -30.32 25.70 -3.43
C PHE A 260 -30.61 24.75 -4.58
N ARG A 261 -30.70 23.47 -4.26
CA ARG A 261 -30.94 22.42 -5.24
C ARG A 261 -32.01 21.47 -4.75
N VAL A 262 -32.97 21.17 -5.60
CA VAL A 262 -33.91 20.07 -5.43
C VAL A 262 -33.29 18.83 -6.05
N VAL A 263 -32.85 17.90 -5.21
CA VAL A 263 -32.31 16.63 -5.67
C VAL A 263 -33.43 15.60 -5.72
N GLN A 264 -33.74 15.12 -6.92
CA GLN A 264 -34.65 14.00 -7.14
C GLN A 264 -33.85 12.81 -7.68
N PRO A 265 -33.40 11.88 -6.80
CA PRO A 265 -32.56 10.78 -7.22
C PRO A 265 -33.27 9.91 -8.26
N LYS A 266 -32.61 9.66 -9.38
CA LYS A 266 -33.07 8.77 -10.44
C LYS A 266 -32.54 7.36 -10.18
N THR A 267 -33.32 6.37 -10.63
CA THR A 267 -32.88 4.97 -10.63
C THR A 267 -32.93 4.43 -12.03
N GLN A 268 -31.77 4.07 -12.58
CA GLN A 268 -31.66 3.39 -13.86
C GLN A 268 -31.46 1.90 -13.64
N THR A 269 -32.01 1.08 -14.54
CA THR A 269 -31.88 -0.39 -14.44
C THR A 269 -31.38 -0.97 -15.74
N PHE A 270 -30.31 -1.75 -15.65
CA PHE A 270 -29.61 -2.37 -16.76
C PHE A 270 -29.60 -3.89 -16.59
N THR A 271 -29.79 -4.62 -17.69
CA THR A 271 -29.46 -6.05 -17.75
C THR A 271 -27.96 -6.18 -17.98
N TYR A 272 -27.28 -6.95 -17.14
CA TYR A 272 -25.83 -7.12 -17.17
C TYR A 272 -25.47 -8.58 -17.52
N ALA A 273 -24.47 -8.72 -18.39
CA ALA A 273 -23.88 -10.01 -18.73
C ALA A 273 -22.55 -10.16 -18.01
N VAL A 274 -22.40 -11.21 -17.20
CA VAL A 274 -21.15 -11.53 -16.48
C VAL A 274 -19.98 -11.63 -17.47
N GLY A 275 -18.84 -11.05 -17.10
CA GLY A 275 -17.65 -10.94 -17.93
C GLY A 275 -17.60 -9.69 -18.81
N THR A 276 -18.70 -8.94 -18.96
CA THR A 276 -18.68 -7.67 -19.70
C THR A 276 -18.15 -6.52 -18.83
N THR A 277 -17.37 -5.63 -19.43
CA THR A 277 -16.87 -4.43 -18.74
C THR A 277 -17.87 -3.29 -18.90
N VAL A 278 -18.28 -2.71 -17.77
CA VAL A 278 -19.00 -1.43 -17.72
C VAL A 278 -17.98 -0.31 -17.65
N SER A 279 -18.19 0.73 -18.43
CA SER A 279 -17.42 1.98 -18.43
C SER A 279 -18.35 3.14 -18.79
N ALA A 280 -17.87 4.39 -18.73
CA ALA A 280 -18.69 5.57 -19.03
C ALA A 280 -19.47 5.42 -20.35
N ASP A 281 -20.80 5.43 -20.23
CA ASP A 281 -21.79 5.32 -21.31
C ASP A 281 -21.66 4.05 -22.17
N LYS A 282 -21.07 2.97 -21.61
CA LYS A 282 -20.83 1.70 -22.30
C LYS A 282 -21.11 0.50 -21.39
N PRO A 283 -21.75 -0.58 -21.90
CA PRO A 283 -22.09 -0.85 -23.30
C PRO A 283 -23.31 -0.09 -23.87
N THR A 284 -24.12 0.56 -23.04
CA THR A 284 -25.19 1.45 -23.47
C THR A 284 -25.09 2.79 -22.76
N THR A 285 -25.58 3.86 -23.38
CA THR A 285 -25.69 5.20 -22.77
C THR A 285 -26.36 5.11 -21.40
N GLY A 286 -25.85 5.85 -20.42
CA GLY A 286 -26.28 5.85 -19.03
C GLY A 286 -25.62 4.78 -18.13
N GLN A 287 -24.90 3.79 -18.69
CA GLN A 287 -24.13 2.85 -17.85
C GLN A 287 -22.81 3.47 -17.39
N GLY A 288 -22.34 3.08 -16.20
CA GLY A 288 -21.03 3.49 -15.68
C GLY A 288 -20.95 4.99 -15.34
N ARG A 289 -22.08 5.64 -15.05
CA ARG A 289 -22.15 7.06 -14.72
C ARG A 289 -23.23 7.30 -13.67
N ILE A 290 -22.89 8.07 -12.65
CA ILE A 290 -23.87 8.66 -11.72
C ILE A 290 -24.09 10.09 -12.23
N GLU A 291 -25.22 10.32 -12.90
CA GLU A 291 -25.53 11.59 -13.58
C GLU A 291 -25.87 12.71 -12.60
N GLY A 292 -26.66 12.41 -11.58
CA GLY A 292 -27.11 13.35 -10.56
C GLY A 292 -26.80 12.89 -9.13
N PRO A 293 -26.81 13.82 -8.16
CA PRO A 293 -26.62 13.51 -6.75
C PRO A 293 -27.54 12.37 -6.26
N GLN A 294 -26.94 11.35 -5.64
CA GLN A 294 -27.63 10.16 -5.13
C GLN A 294 -28.34 9.29 -6.18
N ASP A 295 -28.12 9.54 -7.47
CA ASP A 295 -28.60 8.65 -8.52
C ASP A 295 -28.08 7.23 -8.31
N THR A 296 -28.88 6.28 -8.76
CA THR A 296 -28.65 4.86 -8.55
C THR A 296 -28.71 4.11 -9.86
N ASP A 297 -27.65 3.37 -10.18
CA ASP A 297 -27.64 2.40 -11.25
C ASP A 297 -27.83 0.99 -10.69
N VAL A 298 -28.74 0.24 -11.29
CA VAL A 298 -29.09 -1.11 -10.89
C VAL A 298 -28.75 -2.07 -12.02
N TYR A 299 -27.79 -2.95 -11.80
CA TYR A 299 -27.42 -4.01 -12.74
C TYR A 299 -28.00 -5.34 -12.29
N THR A 300 -28.61 -6.07 -13.22
CA THR A 300 -29.19 -7.39 -12.93
C THR A 300 -28.53 -8.48 -13.76
N PHE A 301 -28.15 -9.59 -13.13
CA PHE A 301 -27.56 -10.76 -13.82
C PHE A 301 -28.04 -12.06 -13.20
N THR A 302 -27.98 -13.16 -13.96
CA THR A 302 -28.38 -14.49 -13.46
C THR A 302 -27.15 -15.27 -12.99
N GLY A 303 -27.21 -15.85 -11.79
CA GLY A 303 -26.17 -16.72 -11.25
C GLY A 303 -26.73 -18.09 -10.83
N LYS A 304 -25.85 -19.08 -10.65
CA LYS A 304 -26.18 -20.40 -10.10
C LYS A 304 -25.67 -20.56 -8.67
N ALA A 305 -26.34 -21.40 -7.90
CA ALA A 305 -25.91 -21.72 -6.54
C ALA A 305 -24.52 -22.38 -6.54
N GLY A 306 -23.61 -21.88 -5.72
CA GLY A 306 -22.24 -22.37 -5.56
C GLY A 306 -21.22 -21.79 -6.54
N GLU A 307 -21.66 -21.03 -7.56
CA GLU A 307 -20.73 -20.29 -8.42
C GLU A 307 -19.99 -19.23 -7.60
N LYS A 308 -18.74 -18.98 -7.98
CA LYS A 308 -17.91 -17.93 -7.38
C LYS A 308 -17.73 -16.82 -8.40
N THR A 309 -17.90 -15.57 -7.98
CA THR A 309 -17.66 -14.39 -8.83
C THR A 309 -16.73 -13.41 -8.14
N PHE A 310 -16.02 -12.59 -8.91
CA PHE A 310 -15.19 -11.50 -8.40
C PHE A 310 -15.65 -10.18 -9.01
N PHE A 311 -15.86 -9.18 -8.16
CA PHE A 311 -16.17 -7.80 -8.55
C PHE A 311 -14.86 -7.04 -8.70
N ASP A 312 -14.48 -6.72 -9.93
CA ASP A 312 -13.23 -6.05 -10.28
C ASP A 312 -13.55 -4.63 -10.75
N VAL A 313 -12.97 -3.64 -10.07
CA VAL A 313 -13.18 -2.22 -10.34
C VAL A 313 -12.08 -1.72 -11.25
N VAL A 314 -12.49 -1.17 -12.39
CA VAL A 314 -11.57 -0.74 -13.47
C VAL A 314 -11.34 0.77 -13.43
N SER A 315 -12.31 1.55 -12.96
CA SER A 315 -12.18 3.02 -12.85
C SER A 315 -13.17 3.62 -11.87
N ASP A 316 -12.81 4.74 -11.25
CA ASP A 316 -13.70 5.54 -10.42
C ASP A 316 -13.30 7.03 -10.50
N THR A 317 -14.14 7.87 -11.08
CA THR A 317 -13.97 9.34 -11.11
C THR A 317 -14.94 10.05 -10.16
N THR A 318 -15.67 9.32 -9.32
CA THR A 318 -16.53 9.88 -8.26
C THR A 318 -15.74 10.32 -7.03
N GLY A 319 -14.41 10.16 -7.04
CA GLY A 319 -13.53 10.50 -5.94
C GLY A 319 -13.48 9.45 -4.83
N GLY A 320 -13.88 8.20 -5.11
CA GLY A 320 -13.90 7.12 -4.12
C GLY A 320 -15.19 7.05 -3.30
N TRP A 321 -16.23 7.82 -3.67
CA TRP A 321 -17.47 7.94 -2.90
C TRP A 321 -18.56 6.99 -3.37
N ALA A 322 -18.53 6.51 -4.62
CA ALA A 322 -19.50 5.55 -5.11
C ALA A 322 -19.42 4.22 -4.34
N GLN A 323 -20.58 3.67 -4.03
CA GLN A 323 -20.76 2.42 -3.30
C GLN A 323 -21.45 1.37 -4.16
N ALA A 324 -20.90 0.15 -4.14
CA ALA A 324 -21.48 -1.04 -4.77
C ALA A 324 -22.08 -1.97 -3.71
N THR A 325 -23.33 -2.38 -3.93
CA THR A 325 -24.05 -3.34 -3.08
C THR A 325 -24.61 -4.47 -3.94
N LEU A 326 -24.15 -5.71 -3.69
CA LEU A 326 -24.66 -6.90 -4.38
C LEU A 326 -25.66 -7.64 -3.48
N THR A 327 -26.82 -7.95 -4.03
CA THR A 327 -27.93 -8.61 -3.33
C THR A 327 -28.38 -9.87 -4.08
N SER A 328 -28.66 -10.94 -3.33
CA SER A 328 -29.13 -12.23 -3.85
C SER A 328 -30.59 -12.19 -4.33
N PRO A 329 -31.05 -13.21 -5.09
CA PRO A 329 -32.45 -13.35 -5.48
C PRO A 329 -33.44 -13.38 -4.30
N THR A 330 -32.96 -13.75 -3.11
CA THR A 330 -33.76 -13.81 -1.87
C THR A 330 -33.69 -12.51 -1.05
N GLY A 331 -33.02 -11.47 -1.55
CA GLY A 331 -32.84 -10.20 -0.85
C GLY A 331 -31.68 -10.17 0.15
N THR A 332 -30.81 -11.20 0.17
CA THR A 332 -29.64 -11.23 1.07
C THR A 332 -28.51 -10.41 0.49
N GLN A 333 -28.03 -9.39 1.22
CA GLN A 333 -26.84 -8.64 0.84
C GLN A 333 -25.59 -9.53 0.91
N LEU A 334 -24.90 -9.70 -0.21
CA LEU A 334 -23.63 -10.43 -0.29
C LEU A 334 -22.44 -9.53 0.04
N PHE A 335 -22.47 -8.27 -0.41
CA PHE A 335 -21.55 -7.23 0.03
C PHE A 335 -22.15 -5.84 -0.14
N SER A 336 -21.61 -4.87 0.59
CA SER A 336 -21.84 -3.43 0.40
C SER A 336 -20.57 -2.68 0.79
N ARG A 337 -19.99 -1.93 -0.16
CA ARG A 337 -18.68 -1.27 0.01
C ARG A 337 -18.41 -0.20 -1.04
N TYR A 338 -17.50 0.72 -0.74
CA TYR A 338 -16.97 1.65 -1.74
C TYR A 338 -16.31 0.89 -2.90
N LEU A 339 -16.36 1.47 -4.10
CA LEU A 339 -15.81 0.85 -5.30
C LEU A 339 -14.36 0.43 -5.10
N SER A 340 -14.16 -0.88 -5.01
CA SER A 340 -12.87 -1.54 -4.93
C SER A 340 -13.06 -3.03 -5.26
N ASP A 341 -11.98 -3.71 -5.59
CA ASP A 341 -11.96 -5.12 -5.91
C ASP A 341 -12.45 -5.98 -4.76
N TYR A 342 -13.33 -6.95 -5.04
CA TYR A 342 -13.90 -7.87 -4.05
C TYR A 342 -14.20 -9.26 -4.61
N GLY A 343 -13.68 -10.29 -3.95
CA GLY A 343 -14.07 -11.66 -4.19
C GLY A 343 -13.16 -12.66 -3.51
N ALA A 344 -13.25 -13.94 -3.78
CA ALA A 344 -14.34 -14.57 -4.52
C ALA A 344 -15.64 -14.59 -3.68
N VAL A 345 -16.74 -14.08 -4.25
CA VAL A 345 -18.07 -14.11 -3.64
C VAL A 345 -18.79 -15.38 -4.06
N VAL A 346 -19.19 -16.22 -3.10
CA VAL A 346 -19.99 -17.42 -3.38
C VAL A 346 -21.45 -17.05 -3.52
N LEU A 347 -22.07 -17.40 -4.64
CA LEU A 347 -23.49 -17.19 -4.91
C LEU A 347 -24.33 -18.26 -4.19
N PRO A 348 -25.18 -17.89 -3.20
CA PRO A 348 -25.85 -18.89 -2.36
C PRO A 348 -27.02 -19.61 -3.05
N THR A 349 -27.67 -19.00 -4.04
CA THR A 349 -28.89 -19.51 -4.68
C THR A 349 -28.86 -19.28 -6.19
N ALA A 350 -29.62 -20.05 -6.95
CA ALA A 350 -29.81 -19.74 -8.37
C ALA A 350 -30.86 -18.63 -8.54
N GLY A 351 -30.67 -17.74 -9.51
CA GLY A 351 -31.65 -16.70 -9.84
C GLY A 351 -31.02 -15.37 -10.24
N THR A 352 -31.83 -14.31 -10.22
CA THR A 352 -31.42 -12.94 -10.57
C THR A 352 -30.80 -12.23 -9.37
N TYR A 353 -29.54 -11.83 -9.52
CA TYR A 353 -28.79 -10.99 -8.60
C TYR A 353 -28.88 -9.53 -9.01
N THR A 354 -28.79 -8.64 -8.02
CA THR A 354 -28.87 -7.19 -8.22
C THR A 354 -27.62 -6.53 -7.66
N LEU A 355 -26.86 -5.84 -8.50
CA LEU A 355 -25.76 -4.96 -8.10
C LEU A 355 -26.23 -3.50 -8.21
N LYS A 356 -26.27 -2.81 -7.08
CA LYS A 356 -26.58 -1.37 -7.00
C LYS A 356 -25.28 -0.57 -6.92
N VAL A 357 -25.07 0.39 -7.81
CA VAL A 357 -24.01 1.39 -7.74
C VAL A 357 -24.64 2.77 -7.52
N HIS A 358 -24.20 3.50 -6.50
CA HIS A 358 -24.79 4.79 -6.11
C HIS A 358 -23.85 5.60 -5.24
N SER A 359 -24.08 6.92 -5.14
CA SER A 359 -23.47 7.75 -4.11
C SER A 359 -24.25 7.58 -2.78
N PRO A 360 -23.57 7.55 -1.61
CA PRO A 360 -24.21 7.40 -0.31
C PRO A 360 -25.27 8.47 -0.03
N ALA A 361 -26.21 8.16 0.87
CA ALA A 361 -27.22 9.13 1.28
C ALA A 361 -26.56 10.36 1.93
N GLY A 362 -26.98 11.56 1.50
CA GLY A 362 -26.42 12.82 2.00
C GLY A 362 -25.12 13.24 1.32
N ASP A 363 -24.73 12.57 0.23
CA ASP A 363 -23.57 12.91 -0.59
C ASP A 363 -24.03 13.42 -1.99
N ASP A 364 -23.30 14.35 -2.59
CA ASP A 364 -23.60 14.97 -3.88
C ASP A 364 -22.59 14.64 -5.00
N HIS A 365 -21.66 13.71 -4.74
CA HIS A 365 -20.68 13.30 -5.73
C HIS A 365 -21.37 12.61 -6.91
N THR A 366 -20.99 13.06 -8.10
CA THR A 366 -21.37 12.51 -9.40
C THR A 366 -20.08 12.14 -10.15
N GLY A 367 -20.20 11.39 -11.23
CA GLY A 367 -19.04 11.01 -12.03
C GLY A 367 -19.20 9.67 -12.72
N THR A 368 -18.11 9.20 -13.31
CA THR A 368 -18.07 7.92 -14.02
C THR A 368 -17.41 6.85 -13.17
N TYR A 369 -17.80 5.60 -13.38
CA TYR A 369 -17.21 4.44 -12.76
C TYR A 369 -17.17 3.27 -13.75
N GLY A 370 -16.34 2.28 -13.45
CA GLY A 370 -16.17 1.10 -14.29
C GLY A 370 -15.89 -0.13 -13.47
N PHE A 371 -16.52 -1.24 -13.87
CA PHE A 371 -16.35 -2.53 -13.22
C PHE A 371 -16.54 -3.67 -14.21
N ARG A 372 -16.12 -4.87 -13.79
CA ARG A 372 -16.53 -6.14 -14.37
C ARG A 372 -16.78 -7.15 -13.26
N ILE A 373 -17.82 -7.97 -13.41
CA ILE A 373 -17.99 -9.18 -12.60
C ILE A 373 -17.40 -10.33 -13.41
N VAL A 374 -16.41 -11.00 -12.87
CA VAL A 374 -15.74 -12.14 -13.52
C VAL A 374 -16.07 -13.44 -12.82
N ASP A 375 -16.19 -14.51 -13.60
CA ASP A 375 -16.32 -15.86 -13.05
C ASP A 375 -14.99 -16.30 -12.44
N VAL A 376 -15.04 -16.79 -11.21
CA VAL A 376 -13.87 -17.35 -10.54
C VAL A 376 -13.84 -18.86 -10.82
N PRO A 377 -12.76 -19.39 -11.40
CA PRO A 377 -12.66 -20.81 -11.68
C PRO A 377 -12.69 -21.65 -10.40
N ALA A 378 -13.10 -22.91 -10.51
CA ALA A 378 -12.98 -23.84 -9.41
C ALA A 378 -11.51 -24.01 -9.01
N ALA A 379 -11.26 -24.15 -7.70
CA ALA A 379 -9.91 -24.34 -7.20
C ALA A 379 -9.26 -25.57 -7.86
N GLN A 380 -8.07 -25.40 -8.43
CA GLN A 380 -7.31 -26.51 -9.00
C GLN A 380 -6.70 -27.32 -7.86
N LYS A 381 -6.62 -28.64 -8.01
CA LYS A 381 -6.22 -29.53 -6.92
C LYS A 381 -5.05 -30.40 -7.32
N PHE A 382 -4.04 -30.42 -6.47
CA PHE A 382 -2.78 -31.12 -6.70
C PHE A 382 -2.43 -32.01 -5.51
N ALA A 383 -1.98 -33.22 -5.81
CA ALA A 383 -1.29 -34.03 -4.81
C ALA A 383 0.13 -33.46 -4.62
N TYR A 384 0.50 -33.19 -3.38
CA TYR A 384 1.77 -32.58 -3.03
C TYR A 384 2.60 -33.50 -2.15
N SER A 385 3.87 -33.67 -2.50
CA SER A 385 4.85 -34.40 -1.69
C SER A 385 5.63 -33.42 -0.84
N LEU A 386 5.47 -33.47 0.48
CA LEU A 386 6.13 -32.56 1.42
C LEU A 386 7.65 -32.48 1.15
N GLY A 387 8.18 -31.26 1.03
CA GLY A 387 9.57 -30.97 0.66
C GLY A 387 9.82 -30.75 -0.83
N SER A 388 8.86 -31.07 -1.70
CA SER A 388 8.98 -30.82 -3.14
C SER A 388 8.76 -29.34 -3.48
N THR A 389 9.36 -28.87 -4.56
CA THR A 389 9.11 -27.51 -5.06
C THR A 389 7.84 -27.47 -5.89
N ILE A 390 6.98 -26.49 -5.60
CA ILE A 390 5.87 -26.05 -6.45
C ILE A 390 6.40 -24.95 -7.37
N SER A 391 6.13 -25.07 -8.66
CA SER A 391 6.49 -24.08 -9.68
C SER A 391 5.54 -24.22 -10.87
N ASN A 392 5.63 -23.31 -11.84
CA ASN A 392 4.72 -23.30 -12.98
C ASN A 392 4.70 -24.66 -13.72
N GLY A 393 3.56 -25.34 -13.67
CA GLY A 393 3.33 -26.68 -14.23
C GLY A 393 3.78 -27.85 -13.35
N VAL A 394 4.20 -27.63 -12.10
CA VAL A 394 4.71 -28.64 -11.16
C VAL A 394 3.97 -28.52 -9.83
N PRO A 395 3.30 -29.59 -9.34
CA PRO A 395 3.41 -31.00 -9.76
C PRO A 395 2.54 -31.40 -10.95
N GLY A 396 1.75 -30.49 -11.52
CA GLY A 396 0.92 -30.76 -12.69
C GLY A 396 0.55 -29.48 -13.43
N ALA A 397 -0.09 -29.60 -14.60
CA ALA A 397 -0.53 -28.46 -15.38
C ALA A 397 -1.44 -27.52 -14.55
N GLY A 398 -1.15 -26.23 -14.59
CA GLY A 398 -1.84 -25.18 -13.81
C GLY A 398 -1.21 -24.87 -12.45
N ALA A 399 -0.49 -25.82 -11.84
CA ALA A 399 0.21 -25.55 -10.57
C ALA A 399 1.25 -24.43 -10.71
N GLY A 400 1.47 -23.68 -9.63
CA GLY A 400 2.43 -22.58 -9.60
C GLY A 400 2.03 -21.38 -10.46
N ASN A 401 0.75 -21.24 -10.84
CA ASN A 401 0.25 -20.13 -11.63
C ASN A 401 -1.21 -19.82 -11.32
N LEU A 402 -1.50 -18.61 -10.84
CA LEU A 402 -2.87 -18.12 -10.69
C LEU A 402 -3.33 -17.54 -12.03
N GLU A 403 -4.09 -18.31 -12.83
CA GLU A 403 -4.34 -17.96 -14.24
C GLU A 403 -5.51 -16.98 -14.45
N ALA A 404 -6.35 -16.81 -13.43
CA ALA A 404 -7.51 -15.94 -13.49
C ALA A 404 -7.74 -15.23 -12.16
N ILE A 405 -8.49 -14.13 -12.21
CA ILE A 405 -8.84 -13.36 -11.01
C ILE A 405 -9.56 -14.25 -10.01
N GLY A 406 -9.08 -14.26 -8.76
CA GLY A 406 -9.63 -15.06 -7.68
C GLY A 406 -9.37 -16.57 -7.80
N SER A 407 -8.55 -17.03 -8.76
CA SER A 407 -8.17 -18.44 -8.85
C SER A 407 -7.46 -18.92 -7.58
N GLU A 408 -7.57 -20.21 -7.30
CA GLU A 408 -7.04 -20.84 -6.09
C GLU A 408 -6.43 -22.20 -6.46
N ASP A 409 -5.22 -22.47 -5.97
CA ASP A 409 -4.56 -23.76 -6.11
C ASP A 409 -4.45 -24.46 -4.75
N ASP A 410 -4.97 -25.69 -4.67
CA ASP A 410 -4.99 -26.52 -3.47
C ASP A 410 -3.98 -27.67 -3.57
N TYR A 411 -2.93 -27.61 -2.74
CA TYR A 411 -1.89 -28.64 -2.62
C TYR A 411 -2.13 -29.50 -1.39
N THR A 412 -2.42 -30.79 -1.59
CA THR A 412 -2.77 -31.71 -0.49
C THR A 412 -1.62 -32.65 -0.14
N PHE A 413 -1.33 -32.82 1.15
CA PHE A 413 -0.31 -33.75 1.65
C PHE A 413 -0.71 -34.35 3.00
N THR A 414 -0.07 -35.46 3.40
CA THR A 414 -0.28 -36.06 4.72
C THR A 414 0.77 -35.57 5.71
N GLY A 415 0.34 -35.06 6.87
CA GLY A 415 1.21 -34.66 7.98
C GLY A 415 0.99 -35.53 9.22
N THR A 416 1.96 -35.55 10.12
CA THR A 416 1.86 -36.18 11.45
C THR A 416 1.77 -35.13 12.56
N ALA A 417 1.08 -35.46 13.66
CA ALA A 417 1.01 -34.56 14.82
C ALA A 417 2.42 -34.29 15.38
N GLY A 418 2.74 -33.02 15.64
CA GLY A 418 4.05 -32.60 16.13
C GLY A 418 5.12 -32.43 15.04
N GLN A 419 4.83 -32.81 13.79
CA GLN A 419 5.75 -32.57 12.68
C GLN A 419 5.95 -31.06 12.49
N GLN A 420 7.20 -30.64 12.36
CA GLN A 420 7.53 -29.24 12.11
C GLN A 420 7.78 -29.00 10.63
N VAL A 421 7.23 -27.91 10.10
CA VAL A 421 7.38 -27.51 8.70
C VAL A 421 7.60 -26.01 8.60
N TYR A 422 8.15 -25.55 7.49
CA TYR A 422 8.21 -24.13 7.14
C TYR A 422 7.95 -23.96 5.64
N LEU A 423 7.42 -22.80 5.26
CA LEU A 423 7.26 -22.40 3.87
C LEU A 423 8.56 -21.72 3.43
N ASP A 424 9.20 -22.29 2.42
CA ASP A 424 10.33 -21.77 1.67
C ASP A 424 9.79 -20.99 0.47
N ALA A 425 9.94 -19.68 0.50
CA ALA A 425 9.45 -18.78 -0.53
C ALA A 425 10.51 -18.58 -1.62
N LEU A 426 10.18 -18.89 -2.89
CA LEU A 426 11.16 -18.83 -3.98
C LEU A 426 10.92 -17.63 -4.90
N THR A 427 9.77 -17.58 -5.58
CA THR A 427 9.46 -16.50 -6.52
C THR A 427 7.98 -16.14 -6.46
N ASP A 428 7.67 -14.85 -6.57
CA ASP A 428 6.31 -14.34 -6.67
C ASP A 428 6.19 -13.40 -7.89
N GLY A 429 5.53 -13.90 -8.93
CA GLY A 429 5.22 -13.17 -10.16
C GLY A 429 3.87 -12.46 -10.13
N THR A 430 3.14 -12.47 -9.01
CA THR A 430 1.87 -11.76 -8.82
C THR A 430 2.09 -10.40 -8.15
N ALA A 431 3.26 -9.79 -8.33
CA ALA A 431 3.66 -8.51 -7.73
C ALA A 431 3.59 -8.46 -6.17
N GLY A 432 3.73 -9.60 -5.50
CA GLY A 432 3.73 -9.67 -4.03
C GLY A 432 2.37 -9.98 -3.39
N TYR A 433 1.33 -10.22 -4.20
CA TYR A 433 -0.05 -10.40 -3.73
C TYR A 433 -0.46 -11.86 -3.49
N ALA A 434 0.37 -12.83 -3.88
CA ALA A 434 0.07 -14.24 -3.66
C ALA A 434 0.19 -14.58 -2.17
N ARG A 435 -0.81 -15.29 -1.66
CA ARG A 435 -0.92 -15.74 -0.26
C ARG A 435 -0.92 -17.25 -0.22
N ALA A 436 -0.25 -17.79 0.80
CA ALA A 436 -0.25 -19.20 1.15
C ALA A 436 -1.01 -19.40 2.46
N VAL A 437 -2.05 -20.23 2.42
CA VAL A 437 -2.86 -20.62 3.58
C VAL A 437 -2.71 -22.11 3.82
N LEU A 438 -2.10 -22.50 4.93
CA LEU A 438 -2.03 -23.90 5.32
C LEU A 438 -3.22 -24.25 6.22
N ALA A 439 -4.12 -25.12 5.76
CA ALA A 439 -5.25 -25.63 6.52
C ALA A 439 -4.99 -27.05 7.05
N ALA A 440 -5.32 -27.26 8.32
CA ALA A 440 -5.28 -28.56 8.99
C ALA A 440 -6.42 -29.49 8.54
N PRO A 441 -6.36 -30.81 8.85
CA PRO A 441 -7.43 -31.74 8.50
C PRO A 441 -8.82 -31.38 9.04
N SER A 442 -8.87 -30.62 10.16
CA SER A 442 -10.10 -30.09 10.73
C SER A 442 -10.67 -28.88 9.98
N GLY A 443 -9.94 -28.33 9.01
CA GLY A 443 -10.22 -27.06 8.34
C GLY A 443 -9.64 -25.83 9.06
N ALA A 444 -9.04 -25.99 10.24
CA ALA A 444 -8.43 -24.87 10.97
C ALA A 444 -7.16 -24.36 10.27
N THR A 445 -7.02 -23.04 10.13
CA THR A 445 -5.82 -22.41 9.57
C THR A 445 -4.63 -22.59 10.51
N VAL A 446 -3.53 -23.14 10.00
CA VAL A 446 -2.22 -23.25 10.67
C VAL A 446 -1.43 -21.96 10.46
N PHE A 447 -1.37 -21.46 9.23
CA PHE A 447 -0.84 -20.14 8.91
C PHE A 447 -1.54 -19.55 7.69
N ASP A 448 -1.48 -18.23 7.58
CA ASP A 448 -1.94 -17.46 6.42
C ASP A 448 -0.99 -16.27 6.22
N ARG A 449 -0.30 -16.21 5.08
CA ARG A 449 0.75 -15.20 4.82
C ARG A 449 0.98 -14.97 3.33
N TYR A 450 1.58 -13.83 3.00
CA TYR A 450 2.15 -13.58 1.66
C TYR A 450 3.38 -14.46 1.40
N ILE A 451 3.64 -14.76 0.12
CA ILE A 451 4.73 -15.64 -0.34
C ILE A 451 6.03 -14.85 -0.59
N GLY A 452 6.11 -13.59 -0.14
CA GLY A 452 7.31 -12.76 -0.33
C GLY A 452 8.52 -13.15 0.53
N SER A 453 8.36 -14.03 1.52
CA SER A 453 9.46 -14.50 2.38
C SER A 453 9.12 -15.79 3.12
N ASP A 454 10.18 -16.50 3.53
CA ASP A 454 10.10 -17.73 4.31
C ASP A 454 9.22 -17.57 5.56
N SER A 455 8.50 -18.64 5.89
CA SER A 455 7.80 -18.70 7.17
C SER A 455 8.72 -19.09 8.32
N PRO A 456 8.39 -18.64 9.55
CA PRO A 456 8.84 -19.34 10.74
C PRO A 456 8.45 -20.82 10.68
N VAL A 457 9.17 -21.64 11.45
CA VAL A 457 8.80 -23.04 11.66
C VAL A 457 7.45 -23.12 12.39
N VAL A 458 6.53 -23.90 11.85
CA VAL A 458 5.22 -24.19 12.43
C VAL A 458 5.10 -25.67 12.77
N THR A 459 4.42 -25.98 13.87
CA THR A 459 4.15 -27.36 14.30
C THR A 459 2.76 -27.78 13.84
N LEU A 460 2.66 -28.90 13.13
CA LEU A 460 1.41 -29.48 12.69
C LEU A 460 0.61 -30.02 13.89
N PRO A 461 -0.63 -29.55 14.14
CA PRO A 461 -1.36 -29.86 15.37
C PRO A 461 -1.94 -31.29 15.41
N ALA A 462 -2.09 -31.96 14.27
CA ALA A 462 -2.75 -33.26 14.18
C ALA A 462 -2.15 -34.12 13.06
N ALA A 463 -2.42 -35.42 13.08
CA ALA A 463 -2.16 -36.28 11.93
C ALA A 463 -3.33 -36.17 10.94
N GLY A 464 -3.05 -36.22 9.63
CA GLY A 464 -4.09 -36.28 8.59
C GLY A 464 -3.71 -35.54 7.32
N THR A 465 -4.71 -35.28 6.46
CA THR A 465 -4.53 -34.55 5.20
C THR A 465 -4.59 -33.04 5.43
N TYR A 466 -3.51 -32.35 5.11
CA TYR A 466 -3.40 -30.90 5.10
C TYR A 466 -3.61 -30.37 3.68
N THR A 467 -4.08 -29.12 3.58
CA THR A 467 -4.20 -28.40 2.30
C THR A 467 -3.43 -27.09 2.39
N LEU A 468 -2.41 -26.92 1.56
CA LEU A 468 -1.76 -25.63 1.32
C LEU A 468 -2.48 -24.97 0.14
N LYS A 469 -3.20 -23.87 0.41
CA LYS A 469 -3.95 -23.09 -0.58
C LYS A 469 -3.11 -21.92 -1.03
N VAL A 470 -3.04 -21.68 -2.33
CA VAL A 470 -2.41 -20.47 -2.90
C VAL A 470 -3.46 -19.66 -3.66
N LEU A 471 -3.64 -18.41 -3.26
CA LEU A 471 -4.62 -17.47 -3.81
C LEU A 471 -4.18 -16.01 -3.57
N THR A 472 -4.85 -15.02 -4.16
CA THR A 472 -4.67 -13.61 -3.79
C THR A 472 -5.57 -13.20 -2.62
N SER A 473 -5.40 -11.97 -2.12
CA SER A 473 -6.32 -11.44 -1.11
C SER A 473 -7.73 -11.23 -1.69
N ALA A 474 -8.74 -11.16 -0.82
CA ALA A 474 -10.11 -10.96 -1.27
C ALA A 474 -10.36 -9.60 -1.96
N SER A 475 -9.42 -8.65 -1.85
CA SER A 475 -9.51 -7.33 -2.44
C SER A 475 -8.49 -7.10 -3.55
N ASP A 476 -8.02 -8.18 -4.18
CA ASP A 476 -6.91 -8.11 -5.13
C ASP A 476 -7.16 -8.99 -6.36
N SER A 477 -7.07 -8.36 -7.53
CA SER A 477 -7.32 -8.96 -8.84
C SER A 477 -6.06 -9.46 -9.56
N HIS A 478 -4.90 -9.51 -8.90
CA HIS A 478 -3.66 -9.96 -9.55
C HIS A 478 -3.70 -11.44 -9.92
N THR A 479 -2.96 -11.75 -10.97
CA THR A 479 -2.74 -13.09 -11.52
C THR A 479 -1.25 -13.28 -11.79
N GLY A 480 -0.79 -14.52 -11.93
CA GLY A 480 0.58 -14.80 -12.35
C GLY A 480 1.21 -16.01 -11.68
N THR A 481 2.46 -16.27 -12.07
CA THR A 481 3.22 -17.44 -11.62
C THR A 481 3.80 -17.24 -10.22
N TYR A 482 3.91 -18.32 -9.46
CA TYR A 482 4.60 -18.35 -8.17
C TYR A 482 5.40 -19.65 -8.01
N SER A 483 6.37 -19.65 -7.10
CA SER A 483 7.13 -20.83 -6.72
C SER A 483 7.45 -20.81 -5.23
N LEU A 484 7.27 -21.96 -4.58
CA LEU A 484 7.49 -22.16 -3.14
C LEU A 484 7.68 -23.64 -2.84
N ALA A 485 8.13 -23.96 -1.63
CA ALA A 485 8.11 -25.33 -1.11
C ALA A 485 7.68 -25.32 0.36
N LEU A 486 6.77 -26.20 0.75
CA LEU A 486 6.55 -26.48 2.17
C LEU A 486 7.50 -27.61 2.58
N ARG A 487 8.50 -27.30 3.41
CA ARG A 487 9.58 -28.22 3.77
C ARG A 487 9.49 -28.68 5.22
N PRO A 488 9.90 -29.92 5.54
CA PRO A 488 10.12 -30.33 6.91
C PRO A 488 11.18 -29.44 7.57
N ALA A 489 10.90 -28.95 8.78
CA ALA A 489 11.94 -28.44 9.65
C ALA A 489 12.56 -29.63 10.39
N VAL A 490 13.89 -29.66 10.52
CA VAL A 490 14.57 -30.79 11.17
C VAL A 490 14.11 -30.84 12.62
N SER A 491 13.51 -31.96 12.99
CA SER A 491 12.82 -32.15 14.28
C SER A 491 13.75 -32.83 15.28
N ALA A 492 13.91 -32.20 16.45
CA ALA A 492 14.76 -32.57 17.59
C ALA A 492 16.26 -32.25 17.43
N PRO A 493 16.89 -31.61 18.45
CA PRO A 493 18.33 -31.45 18.47
C PRO A 493 19.06 -32.79 18.33
N GLN A 494 20.09 -32.84 17.50
CA GLN A 494 20.96 -34.01 17.42
C GLN A 494 21.90 -33.97 18.62
N VAL A 495 21.89 -35.01 19.45
CA VAL A 495 22.66 -35.04 20.70
C VAL A 495 23.89 -35.92 20.53
N PHE A 496 25.07 -35.35 20.76
CA PHE A 496 26.36 -36.02 20.66
C PHE A 496 27.06 -36.06 22.01
N ALA A 497 27.59 -37.22 22.38
CA ALA A 497 28.53 -37.32 23.50
C ALA A 497 29.87 -36.71 23.08
N TYR A 498 30.39 -35.77 23.86
CA TYR A 498 31.59 -35.01 23.56
C TYR A 498 32.65 -35.18 24.65
N THR A 499 33.91 -35.28 24.22
CA THR A 499 35.09 -35.32 25.11
C THR A 499 35.89 -34.04 24.89
N LEU A 500 36.15 -33.28 25.96
CA LEU A 500 36.95 -32.06 25.90
C LEU A 500 38.27 -32.28 25.15
N GLY A 501 38.57 -31.38 24.22
CA GLY A 501 39.74 -31.42 23.34
C GLY A 501 39.57 -32.21 22.06
N ARG A 502 38.49 -32.97 21.88
CA ARG A 502 38.21 -33.66 20.61
C ARG A 502 37.77 -32.65 19.54
N THR A 503 38.25 -32.81 18.32
CA THR A 503 37.75 -32.06 17.16
C THR A 503 36.35 -32.52 16.79
N VAL A 504 35.44 -31.56 16.63
CA VAL A 504 34.18 -31.73 15.90
C VAL A 504 34.41 -31.28 14.48
N SER A 505 34.02 -32.10 13.52
CA SER A 505 34.02 -31.78 12.09
C SER A 505 32.81 -32.45 11.45
N LYS A 506 32.55 -32.20 10.16
CA LYS A 506 31.44 -32.85 9.45
C LYS A 506 31.45 -34.38 9.68
N ASP A 507 30.35 -34.89 10.22
CA ASP A 507 30.06 -36.28 10.56
C ASP A 507 30.99 -36.91 11.64
N GLU A 508 31.68 -36.08 12.44
CA GLU A 508 32.57 -36.50 13.53
C GLU A 508 32.30 -35.67 14.80
N PRO A 509 32.03 -36.29 15.98
CA PRO A 509 32.33 -37.68 16.35
C PRO A 509 31.31 -38.75 15.91
N ALA A 510 30.20 -38.35 15.29
CA ALA A 510 29.19 -39.25 14.73
C ALA A 510 28.49 -38.56 13.55
N THR A 511 27.83 -39.36 12.69
CA THR A 511 27.04 -38.84 11.56
C THR A 511 26.06 -37.76 12.01
N GLY A 512 26.04 -36.64 11.28
CA GLY A 512 25.27 -35.43 11.59
C GLY A 512 26.08 -34.35 12.33
N ALA A 513 27.08 -34.72 13.14
CA ALA A 513 27.86 -33.73 13.88
C ALA A 513 28.61 -32.76 12.95
N GLY A 514 28.80 -31.52 13.39
CA GLY A 514 29.54 -30.49 12.64
C GLY A 514 28.81 -30.03 11.37
N ASN A 515 27.50 -30.23 11.28
CA ASN A 515 26.69 -29.90 10.12
C ASN A 515 25.27 -29.55 10.54
N LEU A 516 24.73 -28.43 10.03
CA LEU A 516 23.34 -28.04 10.26
C LEU A 516 22.54 -28.34 8.99
N GLU A 517 21.90 -29.50 8.91
CA GLU A 517 21.32 -30.05 7.67
C GLU A 517 20.05 -29.34 7.18
N GLY A 518 19.39 -28.57 8.02
CA GLY A 518 18.08 -28.03 7.72
C GLY A 518 17.63 -26.92 8.67
N VAL A 519 16.58 -26.21 8.29
CA VAL A 519 16.01 -25.14 9.09
C VAL A 519 15.58 -25.64 10.46
N GLY A 520 16.03 -24.95 11.50
CA GLY A 520 15.77 -25.33 12.89
C GLY A 520 16.71 -26.41 13.43
N SER A 521 17.69 -26.90 12.66
CA SER A 521 18.70 -27.86 13.14
C SER A 521 19.48 -27.27 14.31
N GLU A 522 19.73 -28.12 15.29
CA GLU A 522 20.46 -27.80 16.51
C GLU A 522 21.29 -29.02 16.89
N ASP A 523 22.58 -28.81 17.09
CA ASP A 523 23.50 -29.86 17.52
C ASP A 523 23.90 -29.63 18.99
N ASP A 524 23.64 -30.62 19.84
CA ASP A 524 23.88 -30.59 21.28
C ASP A 524 25.07 -31.50 21.65
N TYR A 525 26.21 -30.89 21.97
CA TYR A 525 27.42 -31.60 22.41
C TYR A 525 27.47 -31.67 23.93
N THR A 526 27.31 -32.87 24.48
CA THR A 526 27.21 -33.10 25.93
C THR A 526 28.53 -33.59 26.51
N PHE A 527 29.00 -32.98 27.61
CA PHE A 527 30.25 -33.37 28.28
C PHE A 527 30.18 -33.14 29.78
N SER A 528 31.09 -33.73 30.56
CA SER A 528 31.18 -33.47 32.01
C SER A 528 32.24 -32.40 32.31
N GLY A 529 31.89 -31.44 33.17
CA GLY A 529 32.76 -30.34 33.59
C GLY A 529 32.91 -30.28 35.12
N THR A 530 34.01 -29.69 35.59
CA THR A 530 34.26 -29.43 37.01
C THR A 530 34.15 -27.94 37.30
N ALA A 531 33.52 -27.57 38.42
CA ALA A 531 33.43 -26.17 38.85
C ALA A 531 34.82 -25.52 38.94
N GLY A 532 34.97 -24.34 38.36
CA GLY A 532 36.21 -23.58 38.32
C GLY A 532 37.13 -23.92 37.15
N ASP A 533 36.86 -24.98 36.38
CA ASP A 533 37.56 -25.21 35.11
C ASP A 533 37.29 -24.04 34.16
N VAL A 534 38.33 -23.64 33.41
CA VAL A 534 38.24 -22.61 32.39
C VAL A 534 38.37 -23.28 31.03
N LEU A 535 37.47 -22.96 30.11
CA LEU A 535 37.44 -23.52 28.76
C LEU A 535 37.82 -22.47 27.71
N PHE A 536 38.30 -22.96 26.58
CA PHE A 536 38.55 -22.21 25.36
C PHE A 536 37.82 -22.89 24.19
N TYR A 537 36.92 -22.17 23.55
CA TYR A 537 36.25 -22.54 22.31
C TYR A 537 37.14 -22.12 21.13
N ASP A 538 37.71 -23.11 20.44
CA ASP A 538 38.67 -22.98 19.35
C ASP A 538 37.98 -23.34 18.03
N VAL A 539 37.90 -22.36 17.12
CA VAL A 539 37.21 -22.46 15.85
C VAL A 539 38.17 -22.95 14.77
N LEU A 540 37.75 -23.98 14.03
CA LEU A 540 38.56 -24.57 12.97
C LEU A 540 38.00 -24.28 11.58
N ALA A 541 36.68 -24.21 11.44
CA ALA A 541 36.02 -23.84 10.19
C ALA A 541 34.56 -23.42 10.44
N ASP A 542 34.05 -22.52 9.60
CA ASP A 542 32.63 -22.16 9.54
C ASP A 542 32.20 -21.97 8.09
N ALA A 543 31.24 -22.78 7.63
CA ALA A 543 30.57 -22.64 6.34
C ALA A 543 29.12 -22.15 6.49
N THR A 544 28.72 -21.76 7.70
CA THR A 544 27.41 -21.15 7.99
C THR A 544 27.37 -19.65 7.70
N GLN A 545 28.41 -19.13 7.03
CA GLN A 545 28.55 -17.71 6.67
C GLN A 545 28.49 -16.75 7.87
N GLY A 546 28.84 -17.25 9.07
CA GLY A 546 28.80 -16.48 10.31
C GLY A 546 27.43 -16.38 10.98
N TYR A 547 26.44 -17.15 10.56
CA TYR A 547 25.09 -17.10 11.13
C TYR A 547 24.83 -18.14 12.22
N ALA A 548 25.74 -19.09 12.44
CA ALA A 548 25.65 -20.02 13.55
C ALA A 548 26.16 -19.43 14.88
N THR A 549 25.43 -19.75 15.94
CA THR A 549 25.71 -19.39 17.32
C THR A 549 26.07 -20.63 18.12
N VAL A 550 26.89 -20.44 19.15
CA VAL A 550 27.21 -21.45 20.15
C VAL A 550 26.74 -21.00 21.52
N THR A 551 26.03 -21.88 22.22
CA THR A 551 25.53 -21.60 23.58
C THR A 551 25.91 -22.74 24.51
N LEU A 552 26.72 -22.46 25.53
CA LEU A 552 27.06 -23.42 26.57
C LEU A 552 26.08 -23.29 27.73
N VAL A 553 25.44 -24.41 28.08
CA VAL A 553 24.43 -24.51 29.14
C VAL A 553 24.94 -25.43 30.25
N ASP A 554 24.74 -25.02 31.51
CA ASP A 554 25.15 -25.75 32.70
C ASP A 554 24.18 -26.89 33.09
N PRO A 555 24.52 -27.73 34.09
CA PRO A 555 23.69 -28.86 34.52
C PRO A 555 22.29 -28.47 35.01
N LYS A 556 22.04 -27.19 35.31
CA LYS A 556 20.74 -26.67 35.75
C LYS A 556 19.95 -26.05 34.61
N GLY A 557 20.46 -26.05 33.39
CA GLY A 557 19.84 -25.39 32.24
C GLY A 557 20.17 -23.89 32.13
N THR A 558 21.15 -23.39 32.90
CA THR A 558 21.53 -21.96 32.87
C THR A 558 22.59 -21.72 31.80
N THR A 559 22.42 -20.69 30.97
CA THR A 559 23.44 -20.28 30.01
C THR A 559 24.70 -19.77 30.72
N VAL A 560 25.84 -20.39 30.41
CA VAL A 560 27.18 -19.97 30.87
C VAL A 560 27.85 -19.04 29.87
N TYR A 561 27.68 -19.34 28.58
CA TYR A 561 28.31 -18.59 27.50
C TYR A 561 27.42 -18.64 26.25
N THR A 562 27.39 -17.52 25.53
CA THR A 562 26.85 -17.44 24.16
C THR A 562 27.84 -16.66 23.31
N GLY A 563 28.09 -17.16 22.11
CA GLY A 563 28.90 -16.48 21.10
C GLY A 563 28.64 -17.03 19.71
N TRP A 564 29.51 -16.65 18.79
CA TRP A 564 29.42 -17.07 17.40
C TRP A 564 30.25 -18.33 17.14
N SER A 565 29.81 -19.19 16.22
CA SER A 565 30.53 -20.41 15.86
C SER A 565 31.87 -20.15 15.18
N TYR A 566 32.08 -18.94 14.65
CA TYR A 566 33.22 -18.56 13.80
C TYR A 566 34.30 -17.73 14.52
N THR A 567 34.14 -17.44 15.81
CA THR A 567 35.12 -16.68 16.60
C THR A 567 35.68 -17.48 17.76
N ASP A 568 37.01 -17.49 17.89
CA ASP A 568 37.70 -18.05 19.05
C ASP A 568 37.29 -17.35 20.35
N ARG A 569 37.14 -18.14 21.42
CA ARG A 569 36.81 -17.60 22.74
C ARG A 569 37.35 -18.41 23.90
N GLY A 570 38.24 -17.79 24.66
CA GLY A 570 38.76 -18.23 25.96
C GLY A 570 38.04 -17.64 27.16
N GLY A 571 38.40 -18.13 28.35
CA GLY A 571 37.97 -17.57 29.63
C GLY A 571 36.57 -18.00 30.06
N ILE A 572 36.03 -19.09 29.51
CA ILE A 572 34.70 -19.60 29.86
C ILE A 572 34.81 -20.42 31.15
N THR A 573 34.55 -19.80 32.30
CA THR A 573 34.63 -20.47 33.61
C THR A 573 33.36 -21.28 33.90
N LEU A 574 33.51 -22.56 34.22
CA LEU A 574 32.41 -23.44 34.57
C LEU A 574 31.93 -23.17 36.02
N PRO A 575 30.67 -22.75 36.22
CA PRO A 575 30.19 -22.37 37.56
C PRO A 575 29.91 -23.56 38.49
N THR A 576 29.62 -24.75 37.96
CA THR A 576 29.23 -25.93 38.74
C THR A 576 29.86 -27.21 38.19
N THR A 577 29.95 -28.26 39.01
CA THR A 577 30.38 -29.58 38.57
C THR A 577 29.16 -30.36 38.07
N GLY A 578 29.24 -30.95 36.87
CA GLY A 578 28.15 -31.76 36.30
C GLY A 578 28.18 -31.88 34.78
N GLY A 579 27.06 -32.28 34.19
CA GLY A 579 26.88 -32.37 32.74
C GLY A 579 26.56 -31.03 32.10
N TYR A 580 27.30 -30.67 31.05
CA TYR A 580 27.16 -29.46 30.25
C TYR A 580 26.71 -29.82 28.84
N THR A 581 26.02 -28.89 28.18
CA THR A 581 25.64 -28.98 26.77
C THR A 581 26.11 -27.76 26.02
N LEU A 582 26.95 -27.93 25.00
CA LEU A 582 27.26 -26.90 24.02
C LEU A 582 26.31 -27.06 22.83
N LYS A 583 25.42 -26.08 22.63
CA LYS A 583 24.41 -26.05 21.57
C LYS A 583 24.93 -25.27 20.38
N VAL A 584 24.82 -25.79 19.17
CA VAL A 584 25.17 -25.09 17.92
C VAL A 584 23.93 -24.94 17.03
N LYS A 585 23.62 -23.72 16.59
CA LYS A 585 22.37 -23.42 15.86
C LYS A 585 22.50 -22.19 14.97
N THR A 586 21.86 -22.19 13.80
CA THR A 586 21.73 -21.01 12.93
C THR A 586 20.74 -19.99 13.49
N SER A 587 21.04 -18.71 13.28
CA SER A 587 20.14 -17.59 13.62
C SER A 587 19.01 -17.39 12.61
N ASP A 588 19.06 -18.06 11.46
CA ASP A 588 18.04 -17.99 10.40
C ASP A 588 17.81 -19.35 9.68
N THR A 589 16.99 -19.30 8.62
CA THR A 589 16.52 -20.43 7.83
C THR A 589 17.33 -20.68 6.55
N VAL A 590 18.35 -19.87 6.26
CA VAL A 590 19.02 -19.87 4.94
C VAL A 590 20.48 -20.28 5.06
N HIS A 591 21.16 -19.88 6.14
CA HIS A 591 22.61 -20.04 6.27
C HIS A 591 23.02 -21.36 6.95
N LEU A 592 22.48 -22.45 6.42
CA LEU A 592 22.82 -23.82 6.79
C LEU A 592 24.22 -24.20 6.29
N GLY A 593 24.88 -25.16 6.95
CA GLY A 593 26.20 -25.61 6.52
C GLY A 593 27.01 -26.32 7.59
N THR A 594 28.25 -26.64 7.24
CA THR A 594 29.21 -27.31 8.13
C THR A 594 29.95 -26.33 9.02
N TYR A 595 30.34 -26.77 10.21
CA TYR A 595 31.21 -26.05 11.12
C TYR A 595 32.17 -27.02 11.81
N SER A 596 33.27 -26.51 12.36
CA SER A 596 34.28 -27.31 13.04
C SER A 596 34.91 -26.55 14.18
N PHE A 597 35.02 -27.21 15.34
CA PHE A 597 35.55 -26.61 16.56
C PHE A 597 36.26 -27.64 17.45
N ARG A 598 36.98 -27.14 18.46
CA ARG A 598 37.43 -27.87 19.65
C ARG A 598 37.07 -27.07 20.90
N LEU A 599 36.68 -27.75 21.97
CA LEU A 599 36.54 -27.13 23.29
C LEU A 599 37.69 -27.60 24.18
N LEU A 600 38.69 -26.75 24.36
CA LEU A 600 39.92 -27.04 25.09
C LEU A 600 39.78 -26.66 26.56
N LYS A 601 40.30 -27.49 27.45
CA LYS A 601 40.46 -27.13 28.86
C LYS A 601 41.73 -26.31 29.02
N VAL A 602 41.60 -25.11 29.57
CA VAL A 602 42.72 -24.22 29.84
C VAL A 602 43.46 -24.71 31.08
N ALA A 603 44.79 -24.81 30.98
CA ALA A 603 45.62 -25.18 32.12
C ALA A 603 45.55 -24.13 33.23
N ALA A 604 45.60 -24.56 34.49
CA ALA A 604 45.63 -23.64 35.62
C ALA A 604 46.87 -22.73 35.52
N PRO A 605 46.76 -21.42 35.86
CA PRO A 605 47.88 -20.52 35.75
C PRO A 605 49.08 -20.97 36.59
N GLN A 606 50.25 -21.02 35.97
CA GLN A 606 51.49 -21.35 36.69
C GLN A 606 51.93 -20.14 37.51
N LYS A 607 52.49 -20.37 38.69
CA LYS A 607 52.82 -19.29 39.64
C LYS A 607 54.28 -19.31 40.01
N PHE A 608 54.91 -18.14 39.92
CA PHE A 608 56.32 -17.95 40.17
C PHE A 608 56.55 -16.76 41.10
N SER A 609 57.64 -16.81 41.86
CA SER A 609 58.14 -15.69 42.65
C SER A 609 59.38 -15.14 41.98
N ILE A 610 59.43 -13.83 41.77
CA ILE A 610 60.59 -13.13 41.17
C ILE A 610 61.03 -11.96 42.05
N SER A 611 62.26 -11.52 41.85
CA SER A 611 62.75 -10.25 42.37
C SER A 611 62.74 -9.18 41.28
N VAL A 612 62.54 -7.91 41.66
CA VAL A 612 62.70 -6.78 40.72
C VAL A 612 64.12 -6.80 40.15
N GLY A 613 64.25 -6.70 38.82
CA GLY A 613 65.52 -6.80 38.09
C GLY A 613 65.92 -8.22 37.70
N GLN A 614 65.18 -9.25 38.13
CA GLN A 614 65.41 -10.63 37.69
C GLN A 614 64.90 -10.83 36.25
N SER A 615 65.71 -11.49 35.42
CA SER A 615 65.29 -11.92 34.09
C SER A 615 64.41 -13.17 34.17
N VAL A 616 63.31 -13.13 33.45
CA VAL A 616 62.44 -14.27 33.14
C VAL A 616 62.69 -14.67 31.70
N SER A 617 62.82 -15.98 31.48
CA SER A 617 63.00 -16.61 30.17
C SER A 617 62.48 -18.04 30.28
N ASN A 618 62.36 -18.76 29.15
CA ASN A 618 61.90 -20.16 29.17
C ASN A 618 62.65 -21.02 30.21
N GLY A 619 61.92 -21.54 31.20
CA GLY A 619 62.41 -22.34 32.32
C GLY A 619 63.06 -21.56 33.48
N VAL A 620 63.00 -20.22 33.49
CA VAL A 620 63.61 -19.35 34.50
C VAL A 620 62.57 -18.33 35.00
N PRO A 621 62.28 -18.26 36.32
CA PRO A 621 63.06 -18.79 37.45
C PRO A 621 62.93 -20.28 37.74
N ALA A 622 61.93 -20.96 37.17
CA ALA A 622 61.69 -22.39 37.36
C ALA A 622 61.07 -22.98 36.09
N ALA A 623 61.02 -24.31 35.99
CA ALA A 623 60.36 -25.00 34.89
C ALA A 623 58.93 -24.46 34.66
N GLY A 624 58.59 -24.19 33.40
CA GLY A 624 57.33 -23.61 32.97
C GLY A 624 57.33 -22.08 32.85
N ALA A 625 58.16 -21.37 33.63
CA ALA A 625 58.24 -19.91 33.51
C ALA A 625 58.71 -19.47 32.12
N GLY A 626 58.19 -18.34 31.63
CA GLY A 626 58.56 -17.79 30.33
C GLY A 626 58.06 -18.62 29.15
N ASN A 627 57.00 -19.43 29.33
CA ASN A 627 56.43 -20.25 28.27
C ASN A 627 54.93 -20.45 28.47
N LEU A 628 54.12 -20.06 27.49
CA LEU A 628 52.69 -20.34 27.48
C LEU A 628 52.46 -21.69 26.78
N GLU A 629 52.30 -22.77 27.56
CA GLU A 629 52.32 -24.15 27.02
C GLU A 629 51.03 -24.61 26.35
N GLY A 630 49.96 -23.83 26.41
CA GLY A 630 48.67 -24.21 25.86
C GLY A 630 47.76 -23.01 25.63
N VAL A 631 46.75 -23.21 24.80
CA VAL A 631 45.78 -22.17 24.45
C VAL A 631 45.12 -21.60 25.72
N GLY A 632 45.15 -20.27 25.84
CA GLY A 632 44.60 -19.56 26.99
C GLY A 632 45.41 -19.70 28.30
N SER A 633 46.58 -20.33 28.29
CA SER A 633 47.41 -20.45 29.50
C SER A 633 47.91 -19.09 29.97
N ALA A 634 48.29 -19.04 31.25
CA ALA A 634 48.82 -17.85 31.88
C ALA A 634 49.88 -18.19 32.92
N ASP A 635 50.88 -17.34 33.01
CA ASP A 635 51.88 -17.35 34.05
C ASP A 635 51.70 -16.15 34.96
N VAL A 636 51.86 -16.37 36.25
CA VAL A 636 51.62 -15.39 37.29
C VAL A 636 52.89 -15.22 38.11
N TYR A 637 53.50 -14.06 38.00
CA TYR A 637 54.71 -13.71 38.73
C TYR A 637 54.37 -12.80 39.90
N THR A 638 54.90 -13.12 41.08
CA THR A 638 54.72 -12.31 42.28
C THR A 638 56.03 -11.74 42.77
N PHE A 639 56.01 -10.50 43.26
CA PHE A 639 57.16 -9.84 43.87
C PHE A 639 56.71 -8.80 44.89
N THR A 640 57.58 -8.46 45.85
CA THR A 640 57.33 -7.36 46.79
C THR A 640 57.85 -6.04 46.23
N GLY A 641 56.99 -5.04 46.18
CA GLY A 641 57.32 -3.69 45.73
C GLY A 641 57.15 -2.65 46.82
N THR A 642 57.91 -1.56 46.75
CA THR A 642 57.82 -0.41 47.66
C THR A 642 57.16 0.76 46.94
N ALA A 643 56.22 1.44 47.61
CA ALA A 643 55.53 2.62 47.08
C ALA A 643 56.53 3.67 46.54
N GLY A 644 56.21 4.25 45.39
CA GLY A 644 57.05 5.25 44.71
C GLY A 644 58.19 4.67 43.86
N THR A 645 58.49 3.37 43.94
CA THR A 645 59.48 2.73 43.05
C THR A 645 59.00 2.81 41.61
N ALA A 646 59.76 3.44 40.72
CA ALA A 646 59.44 3.51 39.30
C ALA A 646 59.92 2.24 38.58
N LEU A 647 58.98 1.50 37.98
CA LEU A 647 59.26 0.27 37.24
C LEU A 647 58.82 0.38 35.78
N LYS A 648 59.52 -0.31 34.89
CA LYS A 648 59.04 -0.65 33.55
C LYS A 648 59.10 -2.16 33.31
N TYR A 649 58.14 -2.67 32.56
CA TYR A 649 58.24 -3.99 31.94
C TYR A 649 59.10 -3.86 30.69
N HIS A 650 60.26 -4.52 30.69
CA HIS A 650 61.17 -4.58 29.56
C HIS A 650 61.12 -5.98 28.95
N MET A 651 60.70 -6.10 27.69
CA MET A 651 60.69 -7.37 26.99
C MET A 651 62.11 -7.73 26.51
N THR A 652 62.46 -9.02 26.64
CA THR A 652 63.75 -9.56 26.16
C THR A 652 63.62 -10.59 25.05
N SER A 653 62.47 -11.24 24.90
CA SER A 653 62.16 -12.13 23.78
C SER A 653 60.65 -12.38 23.67
N ASP A 654 60.15 -12.56 22.45
CA ASP A 654 58.77 -12.98 22.17
C ASP A 654 58.75 -14.00 21.02
N ALA A 655 58.30 -15.22 21.28
CA ALA A 655 58.00 -16.25 20.29
C ALA A 655 56.52 -16.67 20.34
N THR A 656 55.66 -15.83 20.92
CA THR A 656 54.21 -15.99 21.08
C THR A 656 53.41 -15.24 20.00
N SER A 657 54.09 -14.74 18.96
CA SER A 657 53.52 -14.04 17.80
C SER A 657 52.69 -12.79 18.11
N ASP A 658 53.13 -12.01 19.10
CA ASP A 658 52.69 -10.63 19.41
C ASP A 658 51.26 -10.45 20.01
N TYR A 659 50.51 -11.51 20.28
CA TYR A 659 49.11 -11.42 20.78
C TYR A 659 48.91 -11.78 22.26
N GLY A 660 49.98 -11.97 23.03
CA GLY A 660 49.89 -12.11 24.48
C GLY A 660 49.92 -10.76 25.21
N TYR A 661 49.44 -10.74 26.46
CA TYR A 661 49.35 -9.52 27.26
C TYR A 661 49.92 -9.71 28.67
N ALA A 662 50.74 -8.76 29.10
CA ALA A 662 51.31 -8.68 30.44
C ALA A 662 50.60 -7.60 31.24
N THR A 663 49.99 -7.96 32.37
CA THR A 663 49.27 -7.05 33.27
C THR A 663 49.85 -7.09 34.67
N LEU A 664 50.35 -5.95 35.16
CA LEU A 664 50.82 -5.79 36.54
C LEU A 664 49.70 -5.23 37.40
N ARG A 665 49.36 -5.93 38.48
CA ARG A 665 48.38 -5.50 39.48
C ARG A 665 49.03 -5.24 40.83
N ALA A 666 48.58 -4.19 41.48
CA ALA A 666 48.95 -3.82 42.84
C ALA A 666 48.26 -4.71 43.89
N PRO A 667 48.74 -4.69 45.15
CA PRO A 667 48.13 -5.44 46.26
C PRO A 667 46.63 -5.16 46.47
N ASP A 668 46.18 -3.94 46.14
CA ASP A 668 44.77 -3.53 46.21
C ASP A 668 43.93 -3.95 45.00
N GLY A 669 44.54 -4.67 44.04
CA GLY A 669 43.92 -5.15 42.81
C GLY A 669 43.97 -4.18 41.63
N SER A 670 44.38 -2.92 41.85
CA SER A 670 44.46 -1.90 40.80
C SER A 670 45.53 -2.25 39.75
N THR A 671 45.25 -1.96 38.47
CA THR A 671 46.21 -2.18 37.39
C THR A 671 47.26 -1.07 37.39
N VAL A 672 48.54 -1.44 37.51
CA VAL A 672 49.68 -0.52 37.47
C VAL A 672 50.10 -0.24 36.02
N LEU A 673 50.25 -1.31 35.23
CA LEU A 673 50.55 -1.26 33.81
C LEU A 673 49.97 -2.48 33.10
N GLY A 674 49.75 -2.32 31.80
CA GLY A 674 49.41 -3.38 30.86
C GLY A 674 50.13 -3.13 29.54
N THR A 675 50.65 -4.19 28.92
CA THR A 675 51.38 -4.10 27.64
C THR A 675 51.32 -5.43 26.91
N TYR A 676 51.43 -5.42 25.58
CA TYR A 676 51.56 -6.65 24.80
C TYR A 676 52.93 -7.28 25.07
N ILE A 677 53.02 -8.62 25.05
CA ILE A 677 54.26 -9.36 25.31
C ILE A 677 55.37 -8.93 24.32
N GLY A 678 55.01 -8.41 23.14
CA GLY A 678 55.94 -7.86 22.14
C GLY A 678 56.49 -6.44 22.41
N THR A 679 56.11 -5.76 23.49
CA THR A 679 56.43 -4.33 23.69
C THR A 679 56.90 -3.98 25.10
N ASP A 680 57.81 -3.00 25.19
CA ASP A 680 58.17 -2.37 26.47
C ASP A 680 57.02 -1.51 26.99
N SER A 681 56.79 -1.52 28.31
CA SER A 681 55.84 -0.61 28.94
C SER A 681 56.47 0.77 29.19
N SER A 682 55.64 1.80 29.30
CA SER A 682 56.05 3.06 29.94
C SER A 682 56.46 2.82 31.40
N VAL A 683 57.34 3.66 31.93
CA VAL A 683 57.70 3.66 33.36
C VAL A 683 56.49 4.07 34.22
N LYS A 684 56.19 3.30 35.26
CA LYS A 684 55.11 3.58 36.22
C LYS A 684 55.59 3.47 37.66
N PRO A 685 55.28 4.45 38.54
CA PRO A 685 55.54 4.33 39.95
C PRO A 685 54.58 3.32 40.60
N LEU A 686 55.09 2.52 41.52
CA LEU A 686 54.28 1.61 42.33
C LEU A 686 53.39 2.42 43.30
N PRO A 687 52.06 2.25 43.29
CA PRO A 687 51.15 3.08 44.09
C PRO A 687 51.23 2.79 45.60
N VAL A 688 51.52 1.54 45.99
CA VAL A 688 51.54 1.11 47.40
C VAL A 688 52.70 0.13 47.67
N THR A 689 53.09 -0.03 48.94
CA THR A 689 54.05 -1.08 49.34
C THR A 689 53.29 -2.39 49.55
N GLY A 690 53.76 -3.49 48.97
CA GLY A 690 53.15 -4.82 49.15
C GLY A 690 53.49 -5.82 48.04
N THR A 691 52.75 -6.91 47.97
CA THR A 691 52.90 -7.96 46.94
C THR A 691 52.16 -7.61 45.65
N TYR A 692 52.91 -7.46 44.57
CA TYR A 692 52.40 -7.22 43.23
C TYR A 692 52.27 -8.54 42.47
N THR A 693 51.34 -8.57 41.53
CA THR A 693 51.09 -9.73 40.65
C THR A 693 51.20 -9.30 39.20
N LEU A 694 52.15 -9.85 38.47
CA LEU A 694 52.27 -9.70 37.02
C LEU A 694 51.72 -10.97 36.36
N THR A 695 50.61 -10.85 35.65
CA THR A 695 50.05 -11.95 34.86
C THR A 695 50.48 -11.77 33.40
N VAL A 696 51.10 -12.80 32.83
CA VAL A 696 51.41 -12.91 31.41
C VAL A 696 50.51 -14.00 30.83
N ALA A 697 49.66 -13.66 29.87
CA ALA A 697 48.67 -14.59 29.33
C ALA A 697 48.50 -14.43 27.81
N ALA A 698 48.06 -15.50 27.14
CA ALA A 698 47.61 -15.41 25.76
C ALA A 698 46.32 -14.57 25.66
N GLY A 699 46.09 -13.95 24.50
CA GLY A 699 44.84 -13.24 24.22
C GLY A 699 43.63 -14.17 24.36
N THR A 700 42.52 -13.62 24.88
CA THR A 700 41.29 -14.41 25.12
C THR A 700 40.54 -14.80 23.86
N ASN A 701 40.96 -14.36 22.67
CA ASN A 701 40.33 -14.71 21.40
C ASN A 701 41.41 -15.26 20.43
N ASP A 702 42.41 -15.94 20.98
CA ASP A 702 43.60 -16.34 20.24
C ASP A 702 44.14 -17.69 20.72
N THR A 703 44.65 -18.49 19.79
CA THR A 703 45.24 -19.81 19.99
C THR A 703 46.77 -19.78 20.14
N HIS A 704 47.41 -18.62 20.11
CA HIS A 704 48.87 -18.51 20.22
C HIS A 704 49.43 -19.06 21.55
N THR A 705 50.56 -19.75 21.42
CA THR A 705 51.35 -20.38 22.50
C THR A 705 52.83 -20.16 22.20
N GLY A 706 53.69 -20.22 23.20
CA GLY A 706 55.14 -20.14 22.98
C GLY A 706 55.92 -19.47 24.11
N THR A 707 57.22 -19.32 23.87
CA THR A 707 58.15 -18.78 24.87
C THR A 707 58.22 -17.26 24.83
N TYR A 708 58.39 -16.65 25.99
CA TYR A 708 58.60 -15.21 26.14
C TYR A 708 59.64 -14.93 27.24
N GLY A 709 60.14 -13.69 27.27
CA GLY A 709 61.11 -13.25 28.25
C GLY A 709 60.94 -11.77 28.59
N PHE A 710 61.17 -11.44 29.86
CA PHE A 710 61.08 -10.06 30.34
C PHE A 710 61.97 -9.79 31.56
N VAL A 711 62.13 -8.51 31.88
CA VAL A 711 62.71 -8.01 33.13
C VAL A 711 61.83 -6.87 33.65
N LEU A 712 61.45 -6.91 34.93
CA LEU A 712 60.90 -5.72 35.61
C LEU A 712 62.06 -4.83 36.04
N GLN A 713 62.36 -3.79 35.26
CA GLN A 713 63.50 -2.92 35.48
C GLN A 713 63.12 -1.72 36.34
N LYS A 714 63.99 -1.38 37.31
CA LYS A 714 63.91 -0.09 38.00
C LYS A 714 64.37 1.01 37.04
N SER A 715 63.62 2.10 37.00
CA SER A 715 64.01 3.31 36.25
C SER A 715 64.94 4.19 37.06
#